data_AF-A0AAU9X521-F1
#
_entry.id   AF-A0AAU9X521-F1
#
_cell.length_a   1.000
_cell.length_b   1.000
_cell.length_c   1.000
_cell.angle_alpha   90.00
_cell.angle_beta   90.00
_cell.angle_gamma   90.00
#
_symmetry.space_group_name_H-M   'P 1'
#
loop_
_entity.id
_entity.type
_entity.pdbx_description
1 polymer ?
#
loop_
_entity_poly.entity_id
_entity_poly.type
_entity_poly.pdbx_seq_one_letter_code
_entity_poly.pdbx_strand_id
1 'polypeptide(L)'
;MVHLGMGFITQDIDECLNGTHGCDMNAECNNTLGSYKCTCKDGFQGNGTKCTDTNECTEGKHDCDVNAECNNTLGSYKCTCKDGYEGNGTKCTDLHCQGTLGMESGAITDEQISFSSREENEAKIVRLHHTGTTWIADHDKKDSNHWLQVDLRAQNTEVTRVATQGSHQHNKWVKKYKLQYSNYGVRFQNYKEQGQTISKEFDGNKDKNSVVYHDLNPPIIARCIRFLPVEWKGEISMRVELYGCIKECGRFLGMQSGEISDGQISAFSERDSNHSASQSRLHVINPDREGSWAAKNDDTNQWLQVDLVILHTIVTRVATQGSNGPKREWVTKYILQYGNDTEMFYNYTVPEQNTMKLKLICCELIPVFAGNIDQNTVVYHDLNPPITARYIRFKLVEWQDWISMRVELYGCVPGFTAVFTNLGKIGSEGPKSIGCHYKDQDHDGQVTVSSGIQLWTVPRTGKYRIEVIGASGGYSEDSFIKSGGRGARMIGNFNLTKDEIIHVLVGQKGGKGTSNLKTAGGGGGTFVVRENNNSLIIAGGGGGIKNISEQHPGCDASINTTGNGGYNLPLGSGGSNGNGGNASTEYSGGGGGGFYSNGKSASSGSGRGGKGYLQRGEGGEAKGGFGGGGGLRGGNRGAGGGGGYSGGDGGANEEFSCGGGGGSFNSGTNQQNECCFNRYGHGRVIITFLQ
;
A
#
# COMPACT_ATOMS: atom_id res chain seq x y z
N MET A 1 -49.84 -32.83 -80.72
CA MET A 1 -48.45 -32.40 -80.96
C MET A 1 -47.94 -31.75 -79.68
N VAL A 2 -47.04 -32.43 -78.99
CA VAL A 2 -46.36 -31.94 -77.78
C VAL A 2 -45.02 -31.35 -78.23
N HIS A 3 -44.74 -30.09 -77.88
CA HIS A 3 -43.41 -29.52 -77.90
C HIS A 3 -43.17 -28.67 -76.64
N LEU A 4 -42.43 -29.30 -75.72
CA LEU A 4 -41.36 -28.78 -74.85
C LEU A 4 -41.50 -27.39 -74.23
N GLY A 5 -41.84 -27.36 -72.94
CA GLY A 5 -41.31 -26.40 -71.99
C GLY A 5 -40.46 -27.15 -70.95
N MET A 6 -39.14 -27.04 -71.05
CA MET A 6 -38.21 -27.58 -70.05
C MET A 6 -38.30 -26.73 -68.78
N GLY A 7 -38.83 -27.28 -67.70
CA GLY A 7 -38.66 -26.75 -66.35
C GLY A 7 -37.74 -27.70 -65.58
N PHE A 8 -36.43 -27.43 -65.60
CA PHE A 8 -35.48 -28.12 -64.75
C PHE A 8 -35.89 -27.90 -63.28
N ILE A 9 -36.05 -28.98 -62.52
CA ILE A 9 -36.06 -28.90 -61.06
C ILE A 9 -34.62 -28.59 -60.66
N THR A 10 -34.31 -27.32 -60.41
CA THR A 10 -32.99 -26.96 -59.89
C THR A 10 -32.93 -27.43 -58.44
N GLN A 11 -32.16 -28.48 -58.21
CA GLN A 11 -31.78 -28.86 -56.86
C GLN A 11 -30.97 -27.71 -56.27
N ASP A 12 -31.34 -27.28 -55.07
CA ASP A 12 -30.66 -26.23 -54.34
C ASP A 12 -29.18 -26.56 -54.15
N ILE A 13 -28.30 -25.60 -54.38
CA ILE A 13 -26.87 -25.76 -54.14
C ILE A 13 -26.61 -25.24 -52.73
N ASP A 14 -26.25 -26.12 -51.79
CA ASP A 14 -25.88 -25.69 -50.45
C ASP A 14 -24.49 -25.02 -50.49
N GLU A 15 -24.46 -23.69 -50.56
CA GLU A 15 -23.19 -22.94 -50.62
C GLU A 15 -22.42 -22.97 -49.30
N CYS A 16 -23.08 -23.31 -48.19
CA CYS A 16 -22.45 -23.46 -46.88
C CYS A 16 -21.65 -24.76 -46.78
N LEU A 17 -22.20 -25.89 -47.27
CA LEU A 17 -21.47 -27.17 -47.33
C LEU A 17 -20.39 -27.18 -48.40
N ASN A 18 -20.63 -26.51 -49.54
CA ASN A 18 -19.67 -26.48 -50.64
C ASN A 18 -18.56 -25.43 -50.47
N GLY A 19 -18.64 -24.57 -49.45
CA GLY A 19 -17.65 -23.52 -49.17
C GLY A 19 -17.61 -22.41 -50.24
N THR A 20 -18.68 -22.24 -51.01
CA THR A 20 -18.80 -21.24 -52.09
C THR A 20 -19.48 -19.94 -51.65
N HIS A 21 -19.77 -19.80 -50.36
CA HIS A 21 -20.40 -18.62 -49.76
C HIS A 21 -19.44 -17.43 -49.60
N GLY A 22 -19.99 -16.22 -49.53
CA GLY A 22 -19.26 -14.97 -49.26
C GLY A 22 -19.34 -14.47 -47.82
N CYS A 23 -19.75 -15.32 -46.87
CA CYS A 23 -19.83 -14.95 -45.45
C CYS A 23 -18.45 -14.58 -44.87
N ASP A 24 -18.44 -13.62 -43.95
CA ASP A 24 -17.26 -13.25 -43.17
C ASP A 24 -16.77 -14.43 -42.31
N MET A 25 -15.48 -14.50 -41.99
CA MET A 25 -14.93 -15.54 -41.12
C MET A 25 -15.58 -15.57 -39.72
N ASN A 26 -16.09 -14.42 -39.27
CA ASN A 26 -16.81 -14.25 -38.01
C ASN A 26 -18.34 -14.34 -38.18
N ALA A 27 -18.84 -14.92 -39.27
CA ALA A 27 -20.26 -15.18 -39.51
C ALA A 27 -20.57 -16.68 -39.62
N GLU A 28 -21.82 -17.04 -39.32
CA GLU A 28 -22.42 -18.34 -39.60
C GLU A 28 -23.18 -18.28 -40.93
N CYS A 29 -22.95 -19.29 -41.76
CA CYS A 29 -23.65 -19.48 -43.03
C CYS A 29 -24.85 -20.39 -42.81
N ASN A 30 -26.04 -19.90 -43.15
CA ASN A 30 -27.28 -20.68 -43.15
C ASN A 30 -27.81 -20.79 -44.58
N ASN A 31 -27.85 -22.01 -45.12
CA ASN A 31 -28.35 -22.25 -46.47
C ASN A 31 -29.86 -21.97 -46.57
N THR A 32 -30.31 -21.41 -47.68
CA THR A 32 -31.71 -21.10 -47.96
C THR A 32 -32.06 -21.53 -49.38
N LEU A 33 -33.33 -21.76 -49.69
CA LEU A 33 -33.69 -22.21 -51.04
C LEU A 33 -33.34 -21.14 -52.10
N GLY A 34 -32.35 -21.46 -52.94
CA GLY A 34 -31.83 -20.61 -54.02
C GLY A 34 -30.77 -19.58 -53.59
N SER A 35 -30.30 -19.58 -52.34
CA SER A 35 -29.25 -18.67 -51.84
C SER A 35 -28.76 -19.05 -50.43
N TYR A 36 -27.95 -18.20 -49.78
CA TYR A 36 -27.54 -18.40 -48.39
C TYR A 36 -27.66 -17.09 -47.59
N LYS A 37 -27.81 -17.22 -46.27
CA LYS A 37 -27.85 -16.08 -45.33
C LYS A 37 -26.67 -16.15 -44.37
N CYS A 38 -25.86 -15.11 -44.36
CA CYS A 38 -24.79 -14.95 -43.38
C CYS A 38 -25.31 -14.18 -42.15
N THR A 39 -25.01 -14.66 -40.95
CA THR A 39 -25.33 -13.97 -39.69
C THR A 39 -24.07 -13.86 -38.86
N CYS A 40 -23.71 -12.68 -38.36
CA CYS A 40 -22.52 -12.55 -37.52
C CYS A 40 -22.65 -13.43 -36.27
N LYS A 41 -21.55 -14.07 -35.86
CA LYS A 41 -21.47 -14.85 -34.63
C LYS A 41 -21.69 -13.94 -33.41
N ASP A 42 -22.08 -14.54 -32.28
CA ASP A 42 -22.19 -13.82 -31.01
C ASP A 42 -20.89 -13.06 -30.68
N GLY A 43 -21.01 -11.81 -30.22
CA GLY A 43 -19.88 -10.90 -30.01
C GLY A 43 -19.46 -10.08 -31.24
N PHE A 44 -20.12 -10.24 -32.38
CA PHE A 44 -19.86 -9.47 -33.61
C PHE A 44 -21.13 -8.80 -34.16
N GLN A 45 -20.95 -7.62 -34.75
CA GLN A 45 -22.01 -6.87 -35.43
C GLN A 45 -21.69 -6.62 -36.91
N GLY A 46 -22.72 -6.59 -37.74
CA GLY A 46 -22.58 -6.35 -39.17
C GLY A 46 -23.70 -6.97 -40.00
N ASN A 47 -23.46 -7.13 -41.29
CA ASN A 47 -24.43 -7.67 -42.25
C ASN A 47 -24.19 -9.15 -42.60
N GLY A 48 -23.29 -9.83 -41.89
CA GLY A 48 -22.95 -11.24 -42.11
C GLY A 48 -21.88 -11.49 -43.20
N THR A 49 -21.76 -10.62 -44.20
CA THR A 49 -20.64 -10.67 -45.17
C THR A 49 -19.46 -9.80 -44.75
N LYS A 50 -19.68 -8.90 -43.80
CA LYS A 50 -18.66 -8.15 -43.06
C LYS A 50 -19.08 -8.07 -41.60
N CYS A 51 -18.32 -8.70 -40.72
CA CYS A 51 -18.59 -8.72 -39.28
C CYS A 51 -17.44 -8.06 -38.54
N THR A 52 -17.77 -7.03 -37.76
CA THR A 52 -16.84 -6.32 -36.89
C THR A 52 -17.13 -6.66 -35.44
N ASP A 53 -16.08 -6.76 -34.65
CA ASP A 53 -16.16 -6.96 -33.21
C ASP A 53 -17.10 -5.95 -32.53
N THR A 54 -17.97 -6.44 -31.65
CA THR A 54 -18.80 -5.59 -30.78
C THR A 54 -17.98 -5.29 -29.53
N ASN A 55 -17.70 -4.01 -29.27
CA ASN A 55 -16.94 -3.64 -28.09
C ASN A 55 -17.88 -3.43 -26.89
N GLU A 56 -18.10 -4.50 -26.10
CA GLU A 56 -19.03 -4.48 -24.97
C GLU A 56 -18.62 -3.46 -23.89
N CYS A 57 -17.32 -3.20 -23.75
CA CYS A 57 -16.80 -2.21 -22.80
C CYS A 57 -17.24 -0.78 -23.16
N THR A 58 -17.25 -0.42 -24.45
CA THR A 58 -17.69 0.91 -24.90
C THR A 58 -19.21 1.04 -24.99
N GLU A 59 -19.91 -0.06 -25.25
CA GLU A 59 -21.37 -0.08 -25.36
C GLU A 59 -22.08 -0.29 -24.01
N GLY A 60 -21.33 -0.51 -22.92
CA GLY A 60 -21.87 -0.78 -21.59
C GLY A 60 -22.62 -2.12 -21.49
N LYS A 61 -22.30 -3.08 -22.37
CA LYS A 61 -22.92 -4.41 -22.44
C LYS A 61 -22.07 -5.49 -21.75
N HIS A 62 -21.43 -5.15 -20.65
CA HIS A 62 -20.60 -6.04 -19.84
C HIS A 62 -21.15 -6.19 -18.42
N ASP A 63 -20.78 -7.28 -17.76
CA ASP A 63 -21.13 -7.55 -16.34
C ASP A 63 -19.93 -7.35 -15.39
N CYS A 64 -18.86 -6.71 -15.84
CA CYS A 64 -17.70 -6.41 -15.01
C CYS A 64 -18.08 -5.67 -13.71
N ASP A 65 -17.40 -6.04 -12.63
CA ASP A 65 -17.51 -5.36 -11.34
C ASP A 65 -17.15 -3.87 -11.50
N VAL A 66 -17.73 -2.99 -10.66
CA VAL A 66 -17.37 -1.56 -10.65
C VAL A 66 -15.89 -1.34 -10.34
N ASN A 67 -15.28 -2.27 -9.59
CA ASN A 67 -13.86 -2.31 -9.27
C ASN A 67 -13.03 -3.14 -10.25
N ALA A 68 -13.59 -3.53 -11.39
CA ALA A 68 -12.88 -4.15 -12.49
C ALA A 68 -12.69 -3.18 -13.67
N GLU A 69 -11.65 -3.43 -14.43
CA GLU A 69 -11.41 -2.84 -15.74
C GLU A 69 -11.90 -3.80 -16.82
N CYS A 70 -12.76 -3.31 -17.71
CA CYS A 70 -13.26 -4.06 -18.86
C CYS A 70 -12.27 -3.92 -20.02
N ASN A 71 -11.72 -5.06 -20.45
CA ASN A 71 -10.83 -5.13 -21.60
C ASN A 71 -11.53 -5.88 -22.74
N ASN A 72 -11.79 -5.17 -23.82
CA ASN A 72 -12.42 -5.76 -25.00
C ASN A 72 -11.49 -6.77 -25.66
N THR A 73 -12.03 -7.90 -26.10
CA THR A 73 -11.31 -8.95 -26.83
C THR A 73 -12.09 -9.30 -28.10
N LEU A 74 -11.45 -9.98 -29.05
CA LEU A 74 -12.15 -10.31 -30.28
C LEU A 74 -13.28 -11.33 -30.02
N GLY A 75 -14.53 -10.91 -30.23
CA GLY A 75 -15.76 -11.68 -30.02
C GLY A 75 -16.25 -11.74 -28.56
N SER A 76 -15.64 -11.01 -27.62
CA SER A 76 -16.01 -11.02 -26.20
C SER A 76 -15.30 -9.93 -25.39
N TYR A 77 -15.41 -9.94 -24.07
CA TYR A 77 -14.65 -9.07 -23.17
C TYR A 77 -14.08 -9.83 -21.99
N LYS A 78 -13.05 -9.25 -21.37
CA LYS A 78 -12.44 -9.76 -20.15
C LYS A 78 -12.47 -8.68 -19.06
N CYS A 79 -13.05 -9.02 -17.92
CA CYS A 79 -13.00 -8.19 -16.74
C CYS A 79 -11.75 -8.53 -15.92
N THR A 80 -11.02 -7.51 -15.47
CA THR A 80 -9.81 -7.69 -14.65
C THR A 80 -9.93 -6.78 -13.44
N CYS A 81 -9.83 -7.32 -12.22
CA CYS A 81 -9.92 -6.48 -11.02
C CYS A 81 -8.81 -5.41 -11.04
N LYS A 82 -9.17 -4.17 -10.69
CA LYS A 82 -8.22 -3.06 -10.57
C LYS A 82 -7.21 -3.35 -9.46
N ASP A 83 -6.07 -2.66 -9.51
CA ASP A 83 -5.04 -2.77 -8.46
C ASP A 83 -5.66 -2.54 -7.07
N GLY A 84 -5.35 -3.44 -6.14
CA GLY A 84 -5.92 -3.45 -4.79
C GLY A 84 -7.18 -4.31 -4.63
N TYR A 85 -7.70 -4.93 -5.70
CA TYR A 85 -8.83 -5.85 -5.65
C TYR A 85 -8.45 -7.24 -6.19
N GLU A 86 -9.06 -8.28 -5.66
CA GLU A 86 -8.93 -9.66 -6.14
C GLU A 86 -10.27 -10.27 -6.53
N GLY A 87 -10.27 -11.24 -7.43
CA GLY A 87 -11.48 -11.93 -7.87
C GLY A 87 -11.42 -12.37 -9.33
N ASN A 88 -12.59 -12.67 -9.88
CA ASN A 88 -12.73 -13.16 -11.26
C ASN A 88 -13.05 -12.04 -12.27
N GLY A 89 -13.05 -10.78 -11.84
CA GLY A 89 -13.35 -9.61 -12.67
C GLY A 89 -14.84 -9.23 -12.74
N THR A 90 -15.76 -10.18 -12.57
CA THR A 90 -17.21 -9.89 -12.44
C THR A 90 -17.65 -9.74 -10.98
N LYS A 91 -16.83 -10.27 -10.05
CA LYS A 91 -16.86 -9.99 -8.62
C LYS A 91 -15.43 -9.66 -8.17
N CYS A 92 -15.21 -8.44 -7.73
CA CYS A 92 -13.92 -7.96 -7.24
C CYS A 92 -14.04 -7.53 -5.79
N THR A 93 -13.31 -8.21 -4.91
CA THR A 93 -13.25 -7.89 -3.49
C THR A 93 -11.98 -7.12 -3.18
N ASP A 94 -12.10 -6.03 -2.43
CA ASP A 94 -10.93 -5.26 -1.99
C ASP A 94 -10.05 -6.14 -1.09
N LEU A 95 -8.79 -6.30 -1.50
CA LEU A 95 -7.76 -7.09 -0.79
C LEU A 95 -7.44 -6.52 0.59
N HIS A 96 -7.65 -5.22 0.80
CA HIS A 96 -7.33 -4.49 2.03
C HIS A 96 -8.57 -4.31 2.94
N CYS A 97 -9.74 -4.84 2.56
CA CYS A 97 -11.03 -4.55 3.20
C CYS A 97 -11.79 -5.79 3.71
N GLN A 98 -11.09 -6.79 4.25
CA GLN A 98 -11.68 -8.07 4.70
C GLN A 98 -11.56 -8.31 6.21
N GLY A 99 -11.01 -7.35 6.96
CA GLY A 99 -10.78 -7.46 8.40
C GLY A 99 -12.06 -7.42 9.23
N THR A 100 -12.00 -7.85 10.49
CA THR A 100 -13.11 -7.63 11.44
C THR A 100 -13.16 -6.16 11.85
N LEU A 101 -14.36 -5.59 11.91
CA LEU A 101 -14.56 -4.21 12.38
C LEU A 101 -14.62 -4.13 13.91
N GLY A 102 -14.75 -5.27 14.58
CA GLY A 102 -14.41 -5.41 15.99
C GLY A 102 -15.59 -5.55 16.94
N MET A 103 -16.66 -6.23 16.50
CA MET A 103 -17.73 -6.63 17.42
C MET A 103 -17.20 -7.65 18.43
N GLU A 104 -16.53 -8.71 17.99
CA GLU A 104 -15.99 -9.74 18.89
C GLU A 104 -14.84 -9.22 19.76
N SER A 105 -13.92 -8.44 19.17
CA SER A 105 -12.72 -7.95 19.85
C SER A 105 -12.98 -6.84 20.86
N GLY A 106 -14.17 -6.24 20.86
CA GLY A 106 -14.50 -5.08 21.70
C GLY A 106 -14.02 -3.74 21.14
N ALA A 107 -13.40 -3.70 19.96
CA ALA A 107 -12.97 -2.44 19.34
C ALA A 107 -14.16 -1.54 18.94
N ILE A 108 -15.31 -2.13 18.61
CA ILE A 108 -16.60 -1.43 18.63
C ILE A 108 -17.09 -1.51 20.07
N THR A 109 -17.24 -0.38 20.77
CA THR A 109 -17.63 -0.37 22.19
C THR A 109 -19.13 -0.54 22.38
N ASP A 110 -19.58 -0.78 23.62
CA ASP A 110 -21.01 -0.94 23.91
C ASP A 110 -21.80 0.35 23.60
N GLU A 111 -21.20 1.53 23.75
CA GLU A 111 -21.84 2.81 23.41
C GLU A 111 -22.17 2.94 21.91
N GLN A 112 -21.52 2.14 21.05
CA GLN A 112 -21.73 2.13 19.61
C GLN A 112 -22.88 1.21 19.16
N ILE A 113 -23.48 0.46 20.08
CA ILE A 113 -24.53 -0.53 19.77
C ILE A 113 -25.86 -0.02 20.31
N SER A 114 -26.93 -0.07 19.50
CA SER A 114 -28.28 0.33 19.94
C SER A 114 -29.36 -0.58 19.38
N PHE A 115 -30.55 -0.53 19.99
CA PHE A 115 -31.68 -1.41 19.69
C PHE A 115 -32.96 -0.60 19.56
N SER A 116 -33.93 -1.11 18.80
CA SER A 116 -35.28 -0.56 18.72
C SER A 116 -36.11 -0.72 19.99
N SER A 117 -35.77 -1.69 20.85
CA SER A 117 -36.63 -2.14 21.95
C SER A 117 -35.82 -2.89 23.04
N ARG A 118 -35.24 -2.14 23.98
CA ARG A 118 -34.71 -2.61 25.29
C ARG A 118 -34.40 -1.41 26.21
N GLU A 119 -34.43 -1.60 27.54
CA GLU A 119 -33.95 -0.59 28.51
C GLU A 119 -32.44 -0.33 28.36
N GLU A 120 -32.01 0.93 28.53
CA GLU A 120 -30.64 1.41 28.30
C GLU A 120 -29.58 0.83 29.27
N ASN A 121 -30.01 0.13 30.33
CA ASN A 121 -29.15 -0.31 31.45
C ASN A 121 -28.72 -1.80 31.39
N GLU A 122 -29.06 -2.56 30.35
CA GLU A 122 -28.69 -3.97 30.23
C GLU A 122 -27.46 -4.20 29.33
N ALA A 123 -26.62 -5.20 29.66
CA ALA A 123 -25.40 -5.51 28.94
C ALA A 123 -25.65 -5.83 27.44
N LYS A 124 -24.90 -5.17 26.54
CA LYS A 124 -25.07 -5.25 25.08
C LYS A 124 -24.37 -6.46 24.48
N ILE A 125 -24.87 -7.63 24.87
CA ILE A 125 -24.31 -8.93 24.51
C ILE A 125 -24.86 -9.39 23.15
N VAL A 126 -24.37 -8.78 22.08
CA VAL A 126 -24.69 -9.14 20.67
C VAL A 126 -23.46 -9.40 19.83
N ARG A 127 -22.31 -9.56 20.48
CA ARG A 127 -21.02 -9.80 19.82
C ARG A 127 -20.92 -11.27 19.43
N LEU A 128 -20.36 -11.55 18.26
CA LEU A 128 -20.08 -12.92 17.81
C LEU A 128 -19.29 -13.70 18.88
N HIS A 129 -19.54 -15.00 19.00
CA HIS A 129 -18.88 -15.92 19.95
C HIS A 129 -19.03 -15.61 21.46
N HIS A 130 -19.68 -14.51 21.84
CA HIS A 130 -19.86 -14.16 23.25
C HIS A 130 -20.72 -15.17 24.03
N THR A 131 -20.36 -15.50 25.27
CA THR A 131 -20.94 -16.59 26.09
C THR A 131 -22.00 -16.15 27.13
N GLY A 132 -22.23 -14.85 27.29
CA GLY A 132 -23.25 -14.26 28.16
C GLY A 132 -24.70 -14.30 27.65
N THR A 133 -25.64 -13.75 28.43
CA THR A 133 -27.07 -13.63 28.07
C THR A 133 -27.26 -12.65 26.92
N THR A 134 -27.60 -13.17 25.74
CA THR A 134 -27.74 -12.39 24.50
C THR A 134 -29.00 -11.51 24.47
N TRP A 135 -28.97 -10.46 23.66
CA TRP A 135 -30.14 -9.61 23.39
C TRP A 135 -31.36 -10.43 22.98
N ILE A 136 -32.51 -10.06 23.54
CA ILE A 136 -33.84 -10.53 23.20
C ILE A 136 -34.67 -9.28 22.95
N ALA A 137 -35.30 -9.15 21.78
CA ALA A 137 -36.20 -8.02 21.52
C ALA A 137 -37.43 -8.09 22.43
N ASP A 138 -37.92 -6.93 22.87
CA ASP A 138 -39.06 -6.79 23.79
C ASP A 138 -40.27 -7.66 23.41
N HIS A 139 -40.78 -8.41 24.40
CA HIS A 139 -41.85 -9.39 24.29
C HIS A 139 -43.22 -8.80 23.95
N ASP A 140 -43.45 -7.52 24.28
CA ASP A 140 -44.77 -6.89 24.18
C ASP A 140 -45.08 -6.31 22.79
N LYS A 141 -44.10 -6.30 21.89
CA LYS A 141 -44.26 -5.82 20.50
C LYS A 141 -43.93 -6.92 19.50
N LYS A 142 -44.92 -7.76 19.16
CA LYS A 142 -44.84 -8.72 18.03
C LYS A 142 -44.91 -8.04 16.66
N ASP A 143 -44.41 -6.81 16.52
CA ASP A 143 -44.32 -6.14 15.22
C ASP A 143 -42.96 -6.44 14.54
N SER A 144 -42.91 -6.28 13.23
CA SER A 144 -41.74 -6.58 12.40
C SER A 144 -40.72 -5.44 12.32
N ASN A 145 -40.79 -4.44 13.21
CA ASN A 145 -40.00 -3.21 13.09
C ASN A 145 -38.77 -3.17 14.01
N HIS A 146 -38.37 -4.32 14.56
CA HIS A 146 -37.20 -4.40 15.42
C HIS A 146 -35.90 -4.25 14.62
N TRP A 147 -34.91 -3.58 15.22
CA TRP A 147 -33.59 -3.44 14.65
C TRP A 147 -32.49 -3.50 15.71
N LEU A 148 -31.35 -4.06 15.30
CA LEU A 148 -30.05 -3.95 15.97
C LEU A 148 -29.18 -3.01 15.13
N GLN A 149 -28.69 -1.92 15.72
CA GLN A 149 -27.83 -0.95 15.04
C GLN A 149 -26.41 -0.98 15.60
N VAL A 150 -25.45 -0.84 14.71
CA VAL A 150 -24.03 -0.64 15.02
C VAL A 150 -23.59 0.69 14.39
N ASP A 151 -23.06 1.60 15.20
CA ASP A 151 -22.45 2.87 14.79
C ASP A 151 -20.92 2.71 14.72
N LEU A 152 -20.38 2.68 13.52
CA LEU A 152 -18.94 2.49 13.24
C LEU A 152 -18.11 3.75 13.54
N ARG A 153 -18.74 4.87 13.89
CA ARG A 153 -18.14 6.19 14.21
C ARG A 153 -17.31 6.85 13.12
N ALA A 154 -16.97 6.14 12.05
CA ALA A 154 -16.37 6.66 10.83
C ALA A 154 -17.41 6.70 9.72
N GLN A 155 -17.53 7.86 9.05
CA GLN A 155 -18.35 7.98 7.84
C GLN A 155 -17.76 7.11 6.73
N ASN A 156 -18.60 6.63 5.81
CA ASN A 156 -18.16 5.84 4.66
C ASN A 156 -17.27 4.62 4.99
N THR A 157 -17.50 3.97 6.15
CA THR A 157 -16.88 2.67 6.43
C THR A 157 -17.38 1.67 5.40
N GLU A 158 -16.47 0.95 4.75
CA GLU A 158 -16.84 -0.07 3.79
C GLU A 158 -17.02 -1.39 4.53
N VAL A 159 -18.24 -1.92 4.49
CA VAL A 159 -18.61 -3.21 5.06
C VAL A 159 -18.82 -4.19 3.92
N THR A 160 -17.92 -5.16 3.85
CA THR A 160 -17.80 -6.13 2.76
C THR A 160 -18.47 -7.45 3.08
N ARG A 161 -18.66 -7.78 4.37
CA ARG A 161 -19.33 -9.01 4.81
C ARG A 161 -19.96 -8.84 6.19
N VAL A 162 -21.02 -9.59 6.45
CA VAL A 162 -21.64 -9.70 7.78
C VAL A 162 -21.66 -11.15 8.24
N ALA A 163 -21.57 -11.37 9.56
CA ALA A 163 -21.78 -12.67 10.17
C ALA A 163 -22.86 -12.61 11.24
N THR A 164 -23.66 -13.67 11.33
CA THR A 164 -24.74 -13.82 12.31
C THR A 164 -24.66 -15.16 13.04
N GLN A 165 -25.05 -15.18 14.31
CA GLN A 165 -25.09 -16.36 15.18
C GLN A 165 -26.31 -16.27 16.11
N GLY A 166 -26.90 -17.39 16.51
CA GLY A 166 -28.03 -17.39 17.45
C GLY A 166 -27.64 -17.14 18.91
N SER A 167 -28.60 -17.21 19.82
CA SER A 167 -28.36 -17.02 21.27
C SER A 167 -27.43 -18.10 21.84
N HIS A 168 -26.49 -17.73 22.70
CA HIS A 168 -25.66 -18.74 23.39
C HIS A 168 -26.48 -19.57 24.39
N GLN A 169 -27.24 -18.88 25.25
CA GLN A 169 -27.93 -19.46 26.40
C GLN A 169 -29.27 -20.11 26.01
N HIS A 170 -29.99 -19.54 25.05
CA HIS A 170 -31.33 -19.99 24.70
C HIS A 170 -31.39 -20.62 23.31
N ASN A 171 -32.35 -21.51 23.08
CA ASN A 171 -32.58 -22.15 21.78
C ASN A 171 -33.34 -21.22 20.81
N LYS A 172 -32.84 -19.99 20.65
CA LYS A 172 -33.47 -18.86 19.94
C LYS A 172 -32.50 -18.28 18.91
N TRP A 173 -32.99 -17.90 17.73
CA TRP A 173 -32.18 -17.30 16.66
C TRP A 173 -33.03 -16.62 15.59
N VAL A 174 -32.43 -15.68 14.87
CA VAL A 174 -32.99 -15.10 13.64
C VAL A 174 -32.73 -16.01 12.45
N LYS A 175 -33.79 -16.37 11.72
CA LYS A 175 -33.76 -17.22 10.51
C LYS A 175 -33.65 -16.42 9.22
N LYS A 176 -34.16 -15.19 9.19
CA LYS A 176 -34.09 -14.28 8.04
C LYS A 176 -34.00 -12.84 8.50
N TYR A 177 -33.26 -12.01 7.76
CA TYR A 177 -33.10 -10.59 8.08
C TYR A 177 -32.86 -9.74 6.82
N LYS A 178 -33.04 -8.43 6.96
CA LYS A 178 -32.65 -7.41 5.97
C LYS A 178 -31.60 -6.48 6.57
N LEU A 179 -30.87 -5.78 5.72
CA LEU A 179 -29.91 -4.76 6.13
C LEU A 179 -30.36 -3.36 5.72
N GLN A 180 -30.15 -2.41 6.62
CA GLN A 180 -30.23 -0.97 6.33
C GLN A 180 -28.94 -0.27 6.72
N TYR A 181 -28.63 0.85 6.08
CA TYR A 181 -27.40 1.60 6.35
C TYR A 181 -27.58 3.12 6.23
N SER A 182 -26.74 3.89 6.92
CA SER A 182 -26.77 5.36 6.93
C SER A 182 -25.41 5.96 7.25
N ASN A 183 -25.06 7.09 6.63
CA ASN A 183 -23.92 7.91 7.07
C ASN A 183 -24.25 8.88 8.21
N TYR A 184 -25.53 9.20 8.40
CA TYR A 184 -25.97 10.25 9.32
C TYR A 184 -26.68 9.72 10.57
N GLY A 185 -26.92 8.40 10.65
CA GLY A 185 -27.60 7.76 11.79
C GLY A 185 -29.08 8.09 11.95
N VAL A 186 -29.66 8.93 11.08
CA VAL A 186 -31.08 9.35 11.13
C VAL A 186 -31.89 8.96 9.89
N ARG A 187 -31.26 8.85 8.71
CA ARG A 187 -31.92 8.47 7.45
C ARG A 187 -31.28 7.20 6.89
N PHE A 188 -32.02 6.11 6.86
CA PHE A 188 -31.52 4.79 6.48
C PHE A 188 -31.98 4.38 5.08
N GLN A 189 -31.08 3.75 4.35
CA GLN A 189 -31.32 3.15 3.04
C GLN A 189 -31.35 1.62 3.19
N ASN A 190 -32.22 0.94 2.44
CA ASN A 190 -32.25 -0.53 2.39
C ASN A 190 -31.14 -1.06 1.48
N TYR A 191 -30.47 -2.13 1.91
CA TYR A 191 -29.49 -2.83 1.08
C TYR A 191 -30.14 -3.59 -0.08
N LYS A 192 -29.48 -3.55 -1.25
CA LYS A 192 -29.88 -4.22 -2.50
C LYS A 192 -28.63 -4.76 -3.18
N GLU A 193 -28.76 -5.92 -3.84
CA GLU A 193 -27.69 -6.45 -4.69
C GLU A 193 -27.56 -5.65 -5.99
N GLN A 194 -26.40 -5.75 -6.65
CA GLN A 194 -26.13 -5.03 -7.89
C GLN A 194 -27.20 -5.32 -8.95
N GLY A 195 -27.77 -4.26 -9.53
CA GLY A 195 -28.82 -4.36 -10.56
C GLY A 195 -30.23 -4.70 -10.03
N GLN A 196 -30.41 -4.90 -8.72
CA GLN A 196 -31.71 -5.24 -8.14
C GLN A 196 -32.47 -4.00 -7.63
N THR A 197 -33.79 -3.98 -7.84
CA THR A 197 -34.66 -2.87 -7.39
C THR A 197 -35.29 -3.11 -6.02
N ILE A 198 -35.32 -4.37 -5.57
CA ILE A 198 -35.90 -4.81 -4.29
C ILE A 198 -34.84 -4.96 -3.19
N SER A 199 -35.23 -4.76 -1.94
CA SER A 199 -34.35 -4.97 -0.78
C SER A 199 -33.96 -6.43 -0.64
N LYS A 200 -32.66 -6.73 -0.46
CA LYS A 200 -32.18 -8.09 -0.26
C LYS A 200 -32.65 -8.65 1.10
N GLU A 201 -33.19 -9.86 1.07
CA GLU A 201 -33.46 -10.68 2.25
C GLU A 201 -32.38 -11.74 2.38
N PHE A 202 -31.76 -11.83 3.56
CA PHE A 202 -30.66 -12.74 3.86
C PHE A 202 -31.17 -13.92 4.69
N ASP A 203 -30.69 -15.12 4.37
CA ASP A 203 -30.88 -16.29 5.20
C ASP A 203 -29.98 -16.20 6.45
N GLY A 204 -30.59 -16.21 7.63
CA GLY A 204 -29.92 -16.23 8.92
C GLY A 204 -29.59 -17.65 9.40
N ASN A 205 -29.65 -17.86 10.70
CA ASN A 205 -29.22 -19.10 11.33
C ASN A 205 -30.27 -20.22 11.26
N LYS A 206 -29.80 -21.47 11.23
CA LYS A 206 -30.62 -22.69 11.37
C LYS A 206 -30.58 -23.30 12.77
N ASP A 207 -29.63 -22.83 13.58
CA ASP A 207 -29.41 -23.25 14.96
C ASP A 207 -28.77 -22.10 15.77
N LYS A 208 -28.51 -22.33 17.06
CA LYS A 208 -28.02 -21.29 17.96
C LYS A 208 -26.49 -21.07 17.95
N ASN A 209 -25.73 -22.02 17.40
CA ASN A 209 -24.28 -22.12 17.52
C ASN A 209 -23.54 -21.80 16.21
N SER A 210 -24.08 -22.20 15.06
CA SER A 210 -23.44 -22.05 13.77
C SER A 210 -23.38 -20.59 13.35
N VAL A 211 -22.20 -20.14 12.92
CA VAL A 211 -22.02 -18.81 12.32
C VAL A 211 -22.41 -18.85 10.84
N VAL A 212 -23.22 -17.90 10.41
CA VAL A 212 -23.64 -17.73 9.01
C VAL A 212 -23.00 -16.46 8.47
N TYR A 213 -22.36 -16.55 7.31
CA TYR A 213 -21.66 -15.44 6.66
C TYR A 213 -22.38 -15.05 5.37
N HIS A 214 -22.44 -13.74 5.10
CA HIS A 214 -22.91 -13.21 3.82
C HIS A 214 -21.98 -12.09 3.35
N ASP A 215 -21.37 -12.30 2.19
CA ASP A 215 -20.62 -11.27 1.48
C ASP A 215 -21.61 -10.26 0.87
N LEU A 216 -21.25 -8.98 0.91
CA LEU A 216 -22.04 -7.89 0.37
C LEU A 216 -21.47 -7.49 -1.00
N ASN A 217 -22.28 -7.66 -2.05
CA ASN A 217 -21.97 -7.17 -3.40
C ASN A 217 -23.15 -6.37 -3.99
N PRO A 218 -23.06 -5.02 -4.08
CA PRO A 218 -21.90 -4.18 -3.74
C PRO A 218 -21.68 -4.14 -2.21
N PRO A 219 -20.48 -3.75 -1.73
CA PRO A 219 -20.24 -3.50 -0.31
C PRO A 219 -21.09 -2.32 0.19
N ILE A 220 -21.41 -2.31 1.48
CA ILE A 220 -22.12 -1.17 2.11
C ILE A 220 -21.10 -0.11 2.50
N ILE A 221 -21.30 1.13 2.05
CA ILE A 221 -20.50 2.29 2.47
C ILE A 221 -21.35 3.13 3.43
N ALA A 222 -21.04 3.06 4.73
CA ALA A 222 -21.87 3.70 5.75
C ALA A 222 -21.15 3.93 7.09
N ARG A 223 -21.69 4.83 7.92
CA ARG A 223 -21.34 4.93 9.35
C ARG A 223 -22.13 3.94 10.21
N CYS A 224 -23.43 3.81 9.95
CA CYS A 224 -24.34 3.01 10.75
C CYS A 224 -24.91 1.87 9.92
N ILE A 225 -24.97 0.67 10.49
CA ILE A 225 -25.64 -0.50 9.90
C ILE A 225 -26.72 -1.01 10.85
N ARG A 226 -27.87 -1.36 10.29
CA ARG A 226 -28.99 -1.99 10.99
C ARG A 226 -29.26 -3.38 10.44
N PHE A 227 -29.38 -4.35 11.36
CA PHE A 227 -29.97 -5.66 11.10
C PHE A 227 -31.46 -5.60 11.44
N LEU A 228 -32.30 -5.99 10.48
CA LEU A 228 -33.76 -6.00 10.61
C LEU A 228 -34.26 -7.45 10.54
N PRO A 229 -34.52 -8.10 11.68
CA PRO A 229 -35.06 -9.45 11.71
C PRO A 229 -36.42 -9.54 11.02
N VAL A 230 -36.58 -10.54 10.14
CA VAL A 230 -37.82 -10.79 9.37
C VAL A 230 -38.49 -12.08 9.83
N GLU A 231 -37.71 -13.14 10.07
CA GLU A 231 -38.20 -14.42 10.59
C GLU A 231 -37.25 -14.92 11.68
N TRP A 232 -37.78 -15.53 12.75
CA TRP A 232 -37.00 -16.04 13.87
C TRP A 232 -37.61 -17.30 14.49
N LYS A 233 -36.84 -17.98 15.34
CA LYS A 233 -37.29 -19.09 16.17
C LYS A 233 -37.32 -18.67 17.64
N GLY A 234 -38.48 -18.84 18.28
CA GLY A 234 -38.70 -18.38 19.65
C GLY A 234 -38.89 -16.87 19.66
N GLU A 235 -37.90 -16.14 20.15
CA GLU A 235 -37.84 -14.68 20.07
C GLU A 235 -36.68 -14.22 19.19
N ILE A 236 -36.71 -12.94 18.84
CA ILE A 236 -35.62 -12.28 18.12
C ILE A 236 -34.40 -12.24 19.04
N SER A 237 -33.38 -13.01 18.66
CA SER A 237 -32.07 -12.99 19.32
C SER A 237 -30.98 -13.29 18.29
N MET A 238 -29.94 -12.47 18.28
CA MET A 238 -28.80 -12.63 17.38
C MET A 238 -27.51 -12.06 17.99
N ARG A 239 -26.40 -12.67 17.61
CA ARG A 239 -25.03 -12.17 17.75
C ARG A 239 -24.48 -11.87 16.36
N VAL A 240 -23.66 -10.84 16.22
CA VAL A 240 -23.17 -10.35 14.93
C VAL A 240 -21.70 -10.01 14.95
N GLU A 241 -21.09 -10.06 13.76
CA GLU A 241 -19.80 -9.44 13.43
C GLU A 241 -19.93 -8.75 12.07
N LEU A 242 -19.18 -7.66 11.89
CA LEU A 242 -19.07 -6.91 10.65
C LEU A 242 -17.63 -7.03 10.14
N TYR A 243 -17.49 -7.27 8.84
CA TYR A 243 -16.21 -7.34 8.15
C TYR A 243 -16.12 -6.24 7.12
N GLY A 244 -14.93 -5.71 6.94
CA GLY A 244 -14.71 -4.56 6.09
C GLY A 244 -13.41 -3.84 6.42
N CYS A 245 -13.41 -2.56 6.09
CA CYS A 245 -12.36 -1.62 6.47
C CYS A 245 -12.97 -0.23 6.57
N ILE A 246 -12.41 0.55 7.47
CA ILE A 246 -12.77 1.96 7.59
C ILE A 246 -12.07 2.67 6.44
N LYS A 247 -12.81 3.02 5.39
CA LYS A 247 -12.29 3.73 4.22
C LYS A 247 -12.17 5.25 4.40
N GLU A 248 -12.56 5.81 5.56
CA GLU A 248 -12.36 7.23 5.83
C GLU A 248 -11.54 7.58 7.08
N CYS A 249 -10.69 8.58 6.83
CA CYS A 249 -10.19 9.59 7.75
C CYS A 249 -11.17 9.98 8.86
N GLY A 250 -10.68 9.91 10.11
CA GLY A 250 -11.47 10.31 11.29
C GLY A 250 -11.12 9.54 12.56
N ARG A 251 -10.11 8.64 12.51
CA ARG A 251 -9.50 8.09 13.73
C ARG A 251 -8.56 9.12 14.35
N PHE A 252 -8.35 9.00 15.66
CA PHE A 252 -7.29 9.74 16.34
C PHE A 252 -5.95 9.44 15.67
N LEU A 253 -5.16 10.48 15.39
CA LEU A 253 -3.86 10.36 14.73
C LEU A 253 -2.74 10.02 15.71
N GLY A 254 -3.01 10.10 17.02
CA GLY A 254 -2.15 9.49 18.01
C GLY A 254 -1.75 10.35 19.19
N MET A 255 -2.40 11.50 19.42
CA MET A 255 -2.09 12.30 20.60
C MET A 255 -2.44 11.55 21.88
N GLN A 256 -3.66 11.03 21.99
CA GLN A 256 -4.11 10.30 23.17
C GLN A 256 -3.45 8.92 23.31
N SER A 257 -3.26 8.19 22.20
CA SER A 257 -2.71 6.83 22.23
C SER A 257 -1.20 6.75 22.42
N GLY A 258 -0.48 7.87 22.24
CA GLY A 258 0.98 7.86 22.20
C GLY A 258 1.57 7.47 20.84
N GLU A 259 0.75 7.19 19.82
CA GLU A 259 1.23 6.96 18.44
C GLU A 259 1.98 8.17 17.89
N ILE A 260 1.59 9.39 18.25
CA ILE A 260 2.42 10.58 18.10
C ILE A 260 3.34 10.62 19.32
N SER A 261 4.65 10.55 19.13
CA SER A 261 5.64 10.55 20.22
C SER A 261 5.84 11.93 20.84
N ASP A 262 6.43 12.00 22.02
CA ASP A 262 6.70 13.27 22.71
C ASP A 262 7.59 14.22 21.88
N GLY A 263 8.56 13.68 21.14
CA GLY A 263 9.45 14.46 20.27
C GLY A 263 8.77 15.05 19.04
N GLN A 264 7.55 14.60 18.71
CA GLN A 264 6.74 15.14 17.61
C GLN A 264 5.85 16.32 18.05
N ILE A 265 5.84 16.66 19.34
CA ILE A 265 5.00 17.73 19.88
C ILE A 265 5.92 18.85 20.36
N SER A 266 5.66 20.06 19.88
CA SER A 266 6.46 21.25 20.24
C SER A 266 5.55 22.44 20.49
N ALA A 267 6.05 23.43 21.21
CA ALA A 267 5.32 24.66 21.49
C ALA A 267 6.27 25.86 21.38
N PHE A 268 5.69 27.06 21.22
CA PHE A 268 6.48 28.30 21.21
C PHE A 268 7.23 28.52 22.52
N SER A 269 6.57 28.22 23.64
CA SER A 269 7.17 28.26 24.95
C SER A 269 6.51 27.26 25.89
N GLU A 270 7.23 26.86 26.93
CA GLU A 270 6.78 25.93 27.97
C GLU A 270 7.03 26.57 29.32
N ARG A 271 6.01 26.58 30.19
CA ARG A 271 6.09 27.16 31.53
C ARG A 271 7.22 26.52 32.36
N ASP A 272 7.25 25.20 32.37
CA ASP A 272 8.25 24.35 33.01
C ASP A 272 8.16 22.91 32.47
N SER A 273 8.99 22.00 32.98
CA SER A 273 9.02 20.59 32.55
C SER A 273 7.76 19.79 32.86
N ASN A 274 6.92 20.25 33.79
CA ASN A 274 5.65 19.59 34.13
C ASN A 274 4.52 20.03 33.20
N HIS A 275 4.72 21.09 32.42
CA HIS A 275 3.78 21.65 31.45
C HIS A 275 4.35 21.63 30.02
N SER A 276 5.24 20.67 29.73
CA SER A 276 5.86 20.54 28.41
C SER A 276 4.82 20.32 27.32
N ALA A 277 5.18 20.61 26.07
CA ALA A 277 4.30 20.40 24.93
C ALA A 277 3.78 18.96 24.86
N SER A 278 4.58 17.97 25.24
CA SER A 278 4.17 16.56 25.27
C SER A 278 3.03 16.23 26.24
N GLN A 279 2.72 17.10 27.20
CA GLN A 279 1.56 16.94 28.09
C GLN A 279 0.25 17.41 27.42
N SER A 280 0.28 17.98 26.21
CA SER A 280 -0.88 18.48 25.49
C SER A 280 -1.79 17.38 24.91
N ARG A 281 -1.74 16.15 25.42
CA ARG A 281 -2.50 15.03 24.86
C ARG A 281 -3.90 14.99 25.46
N LEU A 282 -4.92 14.77 24.63
CA LEU A 282 -6.31 14.69 25.08
C LEU A 282 -6.50 13.61 26.15
N HIS A 283 -7.36 13.88 27.14
CA HIS A 283 -7.67 12.98 28.27
C HIS A 283 -6.50 12.56 29.16
N VAL A 284 -5.29 13.14 28.99
CA VAL A 284 -4.18 12.80 29.88
C VAL A 284 -4.51 13.22 31.31
N ILE A 285 -4.38 12.24 32.20
CA ILE A 285 -4.41 12.38 33.64
C ILE A 285 -3.05 11.87 34.11
N ASN A 286 -2.13 12.79 34.36
CA ASN A 286 -0.84 12.44 34.93
C ASN A 286 -0.83 12.91 36.40
N PRO A 287 -0.65 12.01 37.39
CA PRO A 287 -0.53 12.43 38.79
C PRO A 287 0.81 13.10 39.09
N ASP A 288 1.86 12.78 38.32
CA ASP A 288 3.24 13.23 38.54
C ASP A 288 3.59 14.49 37.72
N ARG A 289 2.71 14.92 36.82
CA ARG A 289 2.81 16.16 36.01
C ARG A 289 1.43 16.80 35.88
N GLU A 290 1.34 18.11 35.72
CA GLU A 290 0.05 18.88 35.76
C GLU A 290 -0.93 18.59 34.60
N GLY A 291 -0.63 17.60 33.73
CA GLY A 291 -1.60 16.98 32.84
C GLY A 291 -2.04 17.83 31.65
N SER A 292 -1.33 18.90 31.30
CA SER A 292 -1.53 19.69 30.08
C SER A 292 -0.26 20.47 29.69
N TRP A 293 -0.16 20.90 28.43
CA TRP A 293 0.81 21.92 28.06
C TRP A 293 0.35 23.28 28.59
N ALA A 294 1.28 24.10 29.08
CA ALA A 294 1.04 25.50 29.41
C ALA A 294 2.19 26.38 28.91
N ALA A 295 1.85 27.54 28.34
CA ALA A 295 2.84 28.48 27.82
C ALA A 295 3.57 29.22 28.95
N LYS A 296 4.82 29.61 28.69
CA LYS A 296 5.63 30.40 29.62
C LYS A 296 5.13 31.84 29.74
N ASN A 297 4.77 32.42 28.60
CA ASN A 297 4.30 33.80 28.52
C ASN A 297 2.84 33.84 28.10
N ASP A 298 2.13 34.84 28.61
CA ASP A 298 0.70 35.05 28.36
C ASP A 298 0.49 36.07 27.23
N ASP A 299 0.76 35.64 25.99
CA ASP A 299 0.69 36.50 24.80
C ASP A 299 0.15 35.76 23.56
N THR A 300 -0.20 36.50 22.50
CA THR A 300 -0.83 35.93 21.29
C THR A 300 0.18 35.36 20.28
N ASN A 301 1.48 35.37 20.60
CA ASN A 301 2.50 34.71 19.77
C ASN A 301 2.61 33.21 20.08
N GLN A 302 1.94 32.74 21.13
CA GLN A 302 1.99 31.36 21.56
C GLN A 302 1.32 30.42 20.55
N TRP A 303 1.93 29.27 20.36
CA TRP A 303 1.39 28.18 19.56
C TRP A 303 1.80 26.82 20.12
N LEU A 304 0.99 25.81 19.79
CA LEU A 304 1.25 24.39 19.97
C LEU A 304 1.29 23.72 18.59
N GLN A 305 2.28 22.89 18.32
CA GLN A 305 2.52 22.26 17.02
C GLN A 305 2.70 20.75 17.15
N VAL A 306 2.13 20.03 16.20
CA VAL A 306 2.21 18.57 16.09
C VAL A 306 2.82 18.20 14.75
N ASP A 307 3.90 17.42 14.76
CA ASP A 307 4.52 16.80 13.59
C ASP A 307 3.91 15.41 13.32
N LEU A 308 3.15 15.29 12.24
CA LEU A 308 2.51 14.05 11.80
C LEU A 308 3.48 13.10 11.08
N VAL A 309 4.73 13.51 10.85
CA VAL A 309 5.86 12.79 10.22
C VAL A 309 5.65 12.41 8.76
N ILE A 310 4.45 11.98 8.38
CA ILE A 310 4.08 11.61 7.02
C ILE A 310 3.52 12.84 6.30
N LEU A 311 4.18 13.21 5.20
CA LEU A 311 3.68 14.25 4.30
C LEU A 311 2.28 13.88 3.79
N HIS A 312 1.45 14.91 3.61
CA HIS A 312 0.06 14.74 3.16
C HIS A 312 -0.83 13.90 4.09
N THR A 313 -0.54 13.87 5.39
CA THR A 313 -1.52 13.37 6.36
C THR A 313 -2.77 14.25 6.29
N ILE A 314 -3.93 13.62 6.15
CA ILE A 314 -5.22 14.31 6.07
C ILE A 314 -5.78 14.42 7.48
N VAL A 315 -6.08 15.64 7.90
CA VAL A 315 -6.72 15.98 9.18
C VAL A 315 -8.13 16.47 8.90
N THR A 316 -9.12 15.74 9.38
CA THR A 316 -10.54 15.99 9.16
C THR A 316 -11.23 16.62 10.35
N ARG A 317 -10.65 16.52 11.56
CA ARG A 317 -11.22 17.13 12.78
C ARG A 317 -10.13 17.37 13.81
N VAL A 318 -10.32 18.37 14.64
CA VAL A 318 -9.50 18.61 15.84
C VAL A 318 -10.37 18.53 17.10
N ALA A 319 -9.78 18.09 18.21
CA ALA A 319 -10.38 18.18 19.54
C ALA A 319 -9.48 18.93 20.49
N THR A 320 -10.09 19.67 21.41
CA THR A 320 -9.41 20.56 22.35
C THR A 320 -10.01 20.42 23.74
N GLN A 321 -9.18 20.50 24.78
CA GLN A 321 -9.55 20.36 26.18
C GLN A 321 -8.65 21.25 27.06
N GLY A 322 -9.16 21.74 28.19
CA GLY A 322 -8.40 22.56 29.14
C GLY A 322 -7.42 21.76 30.01
N SER A 323 -6.78 22.45 30.96
CA SER A 323 -5.85 21.81 31.92
C SER A 323 -6.55 20.80 32.82
N ASN A 324 -5.86 19.68 33.14
CA ASN A 324 -6.30 18.75 34.19
C ASN A 324 -5.75 19.09 35.59
N GLY A 325 -4.95 20.15 35.71
CA GLY A 325 -4.36 20.59 36.97
C GLY A 325 -5.37 21.30 37.89
N PRO A 326 -4.94 21.70 39.10
CA PRO A 326 -5.79 22.37 40.08
C PRO A 326 -6.19 23.79 39.67
N LYS A 327 -5.46 24.39 38.72
CA LYS A 327 -5.73 25.73 38.20
C LYS A 327 -6.66 25.69 37.00
N ARG A 328 -7.66 26.57 36.99
CA ARG A 328 -8.71 26.69 35.98
C ARG A 328 -8.22 27.39 34.70
N GLU A 329 -7.33 26.73 33.97
CA GLU A 329 -6.64 27.29 32.79
C GLU A 329 -7.07 26.56 31.50
N TRP A 330 -7.53 27.30 30.47
CA TRP A 330 -7.88 26.75 29.16
C TRP A 330 -7.90 27.79 28.03
N VAL A 331 -7.71 27.35 26.79
CA VAL A 331 -7.87 28.18 25.59
C VAL A 331 -9.34 28.30 25.18
N THR A 332 -9.83 29.52 24.97
CA THR A 332 -11.22 29.82 24.59
C THR A 332 -11.38 30.16 23.11
N LYS A 333 -10.32 30.61 22.43
CA LYS A 333 -10.29 30.78 20.97
C LYS A 333 -8.90 30.51 20.39
N TYR A 334 -8.88 29.93 19.19
CA TYR A 334 -7.66 29.67 18.44
C TYR A 334 -7.90 29.72 16.92
N ILE A 335 -6.83 29.82 16.15
CA ILE A 335 -6.83 29.56 14.71
C ILE A 335 -5.93 28.36 14.42
N LEU A 336 -6.22 27.66 13.33
CA LEU A 336 -5.37 26.58 12.84
C LEU A 336 -4.43 27.09 11.74
N GLN A 337 -3.18 26.67 11.82
CA GLN A 337 -2.20 26.80 10.76
C GLN A 337 -1.67 25.42 10.38
N TYR A 338 -1.20 25.27 9.15
CA TYR A 338 -0.65 24.01 8.66
C TYR A 338 0.52 24.24 7.69
N GLY A 339 1.39 23.25 7.56
CA GLY A 339 2.57 23.33 6.69
C GLY A 339 3.19 21.96 6.44
N ASN A 340 4.09 21.89 5.46
CA ASN A 340 4.87 20.69 5.14
C ASN A 340 6.32 20.77 5.62
N ASP A 341 6.76 21.96 6.00
CA ASP A 341 8.05 22.22 6.64
C ASP A 341 7.86 23.07 7.91
N THR A 342 8.95 23.34 8.61
CA THR A 342 8.94 24.12 9.87
C THR A 342 9.01 25.63 9.65
N GLU A 343 9.15 26.10 8.40
CA GLU A 343 9.39 27.50 8.05
C GLU A 343 8.12 28.19 7.53
N MET A 344 7.36 27.53 6.66
CA MET A 344 6.22 28.08 5.95
C MET A 344 4.90 27.46 6.43
N PHE A 345 4.06 28.30 7.04
CA PHE A 345 2.74 27.92 7.53
C PHE A 345 1.64 28.74 6.87
N TYR A 346 0.56 28.06 6.51
CA TYR A 346 -0.66 28.64 5.94
C TYR A 346 -1.76 28.64 7.00
N ASN A 347 -2.58 29.69 7.04
CA ASN A 347 -3.78 29.69 7.88
C ASN A 347 -4.82 28.76 7.23
N TYR A 348 -5.56 28.03 8.07
CA TYR A 348 -6.75 27.33 7.60
C TYR A 348 -7.80 28.33 7.12
N THR A 349 -8.36 28.09 5.94
CA THR A 349 -9.41 28.91 5.33
C THR A 349 -10.59 28.05 4.89
N VAL A 350 -11.78 28.64 4.92
CA VAL A 350 -13.01 28.01 4.42
C VAL A 350 -13.47 28.73 3.15
N PRO A 351 -13.86 28.01 2.08
CA PRO A 351 -14.48 28.62 0.92
C PRO A 351 -15.80 29.31 1.31
N GLU A 352 -16.03 30.54 0.86
CA GLU A 352 -17.33 31.19 1.06
C GLU A 352 -18.44 30.40 0.36
N GLN A 353 -19.49 30.02 1.11
CA GLN A 353 -20.73 29.55 0.50
C GLN A 353 -21.47 30.74 -0.13
N ASN A 354 -21.81 30.57 -1.41
CA ASN A 354 -22.40 31.54 -2.32
C ASN A 354 -23.75 32.12 -1.80
N THR A 355 -23.73 33.04 -0.84
CA THR A 355 -24.87 33.92 -0.57
C THR A 355 -24.80 35.09 -1.53
N MET A 356 -25.79 35.21 -2.42
CA MET A 356 -25.97 36.37 -3.30
C MET A 356 -26.01 37.68 -2.49
N LYS A 357 -24.86 38.29 -2.25
CA LYS A 357 -24.73 39.69 -1.86
C LYS A 357 -23.41 40.22 -2.42
N LEU A 358 -23.57 41.02 -3.47
CA LEU A 358 -22.62 41.97 -4.06
C LEU A 358 -21.13 41.56 -4.06
N LYS A 359 -20.73 41.06 -5.23
CA LYS A 359 -19.36 40.77 -5.67
C LYS A 359 -18.44 41.99 -5.51
N LEU A 360 -17.51 41.94 -4.54
CA LEU A 360 -16.26 42.73 -4.54
C LEU A 360 -15.13 42.04 -3.72
N ILE A 361 -14.31 41.25 -4.42
CA ILE A 361 -12.84 41.02 -4.25
C ILE A 361 -12.33 40.26 -2.97
N CYS A 362 -11.92 38.99 -3.21
CA CYS A 362 -10.69 38.29 -2.77
C CYS A 362 -10.37 37.83 -1.32
N CYS A 363 -11.27 37.76 -0.34
CA CYS A 363 -10.86 37.27 0.99
C CYS A 363 -11.44 35.88 1.34
N GLU A 364 -10.61 34.85 1.29
CA GLU A 364 -10.86 33.62 2.03
C GLU A 364 -10.96 33.94 3.54
N LEU A 365 -12.00 33.45 4.22
CA LEU A 365 -12.21 33.72 5.64
C LEU A 365 -11.28 32.83 6.47
N ILE A 366 -10.48 33.41 7.36
CA ILE A 366 -9.72 32.68 8.38
C ILE A 366 -10.65 32.41 9.58
N PRO A 367 -11.06 31.16 9.83
CA PRO A 367 -11.95 30.85 10.94
C PRO A 367 -11.24 31.03 12.29
N VAL A 368 -11.90 31.70 13.22
CA VAL A 368 -11.53 31.68 14.64
C VAL A 368 -12.40 30.64 15.32
N PHE A 369 -11.79 29.53 15.75
CA PHE A 369 -12.48 28.42 16.40
C PHE A 369 -12.79 28.76 17.85
N ALA A 370 -14.04 28.52 18.25
CA ALA A 370 -14.43 28.57 19.66
C ALA A 370 -13.86 27.35 20.39
N GLY A 371 -12.94 27.59 21.33
CA GLY A 371 -12.32 26.58 22.17
C GLY A 371 -13.18 26.19 23.37
N ASN A 372 -12.52 25.94 24.49
CA ASN A 372 -13.14 25.39 25.69
C ASN A 372 -13.82 26.48 26.53
N ILE A 373 -14.88 26.09 27.25
CA ILE A 373 -15.56 26.91 28.27
C ILE A 373 -15.26 26.44 29.70
N ASP A 374 -14.59 25.30 29.83
CA ASP A 374 -14.18 24.68 31.08
C ASP A 374 -12.97 23.76 30.86
N GLN A 375 -12.43 23.19 31.93
CA GLN A 375 -11.23 22.33 31.91
C GLN A 375 -11.43 20.93 31.30
N ASN A 376 -12.64 20.39 31.40
CA ASN A 376 -12.92 18.96 31.28
C ASN A 376 -13.66 18.59 29.99
N THR A 377 -14.50 19.47 29.48
CA THR A 377 -15.30 19.22 28.29
C THR A 377 -14.41 19.27 27.05
N VAL A 378 -14.44 18.19 26.27
CA VAL A 378 -13.76 18.15 24.97
C VAL A 378 -14.61 18.89 23.94
N VAL A 379 -13.98 19.83 23.25
CA VAL A 379 -14.60 20.59 22.14
C VAL A 379 -14.03 20.11 20.82
N TYR A 380 -14.91 19.73 19.90
CA TYR A 380 -14.58 19.19 18.59
C TYR A 380 -14.88 20.21 17.49
N HIS A 381 -14.02 20.27 16.47
CA HIS A 381 -14.27 21.03 15.24
C HIS A 381 -13.94 20.20 14.02
N ASP A 382 -14.96 19.93 13.20
CA ASP A 382 -14.80 19.29 11.89
C ASP A 382 -14.21 20.29 10.89
N LEU A 383 -13.24 19.84 10.10
CA LEU A 383 -12.56 20.64 9.09
C LEU A 383 -13.16 20.33 7.73
N ASN A 384 -13.82 21.32 7.13
CA ASN A 384 -14.35 21.25 5.77
C ASN A 384 -13.98 22.53 4.99
N PRO A 385 -12.97 22.47 4.10
CA PRO A 385 -12.26 21.27 3.64
C PRO A 385 -11.31 20.69 4.71
N PRO A 386 -10.93 19.40 4.62
CA PRO A 386 -9.90 18.83 5.49
C PRO A 386 -8.53 19.42 5.18
N ILE A 387 -7.63 19.42 6.17
CA ILE A 387 -6.24 19.87 6.00
C ILE A 387 -5.40 18.69 5.52
N THR A 388 -4.56 18.90 4.51
CA THR A 388 -3.55 17.93 4.07
C THR A 388 -2.18 18.51 4.36
N ALA A 389 -1.49 18.00 5.37
CA ALA A 389 -0.23 18.58 5.84
C ALA A 389 0.60 17.59 6.67
N ARG A 390 1.87 17.94 6.94
CA ARG A 390 2.68 17.27 7.95
C ARG A 390 2.60 17.93 9.31
N TYR A 391 2.57 19.26 9.36
CA TYR A 391 2.51 20.01 10.61
C TYR A 391 1.12 20.63 10.78
N ILE A 392 0.54 20.46 11.96
CA ILE A 392 -0.63 21.21 12.41
C ILE A 392 -0.20 22.10 13.58
N ARG A 393 -0.58 23.37 13.53
CA ARG A 393 -0.25 24.36 14.57
C ARG A 393 -1.53 25.05 15.05
N PHE A 394 -1.79 24.95 16.36
CA PHE A 394 -2.81 25.71 17.06
C PHE A 394 -2.20 27.05 17.46
N LYS A 395 -2.63 28.14 16.83
CA LYS A 395 -2.21 29.49 17.19
C LYS A 395 -3.28 30.14 18.06
N LEU A 396 -2.86 30.60 19.22
CA LEU A 396 -3.78 30.97 20.29
C LEU A 396 -4.27 32.41 20.14
N VAL A 397 -5.55 32.63 20.45
CA VAL A 397 -6.21 33.94 20.28
C VAL A 397 -6.74 34.46 21.60
N GLU A 398 -7.51 33.65 22.33
CA GLU A 398 -8.06 34.00 23.65
C GLU A 398 -8.04 32.78 24.58
N TRP A 399 -7.95 33.01 25.88
CA TRP A 399 -7.88 31.99 26.92
C TRP A 399 -8.45 32.50 28.24
N GLN A 400 -8.75 31.57 29.15
CA GLN A 400 -9.16 31.82 30.53
C GLN A 400 -7.97 31.63 31.46
N ASP A 401 -7.72 32.62 32.32
CA ASP A 401 -6.67 32.71 33.36
C ASP A 401 -5.22 32.59 32.85
N TRP A 402 -4.88 31.52 32.13
CA TRP A 402 -3.59 31.33 31.47
C TRP A 402 -3.73 30.38 30.28
N ILE A 403 -2.78 30.49 29.35
CA ILE A 403 -2.65 29.58 28.22
C ILE A 403 -2.33 28.15 28.68
N SER A 404 -3.31 27.26 28.53
CA SER A 404 -3.14 25.82 28.73
C SER A 404 -4.06 25.02 27.79
N MET A 405 -3.56 23.93 27.23
CA MET A 405 -4.29 23.16 26.22
C MET A 405 -3.90 21.68 26.18
N ARG A 406 -4.90 20.83 25.96
CA ARG A 406 -4.79 19.45 25.49
C ARG A 406 -5.51 19.30 24.16
N VAL A 407 -5.00 18.46 23.27
CA VAL A 407 -5.51 18.30 21.90
C VAL A 407 -5.48 16.85 21.43
N GLU A 408 -6.35 16.55 20.47
CA GLU A 408 -6.28 15.38 19.59
C GLU A 408 -6.54 15.81 18.15
N LEU A 409 -5.94 15.09 17.20
CA LEU A 409 -6.17 15.29 15.77
C LEU A 409 -6.85 14.04 15.22
N TYR A 410 -7.85 14.22 14.37
CA TYR A 410 -8.54 13.12 13.71
C TYR A 410 -8.30 13.18 12.21
N GLY A 411 -8.06 12.03 11.60
CA GLY A 411 -7.64 12.00 10.21
C GLY A 411 -7.26 10.61 9.72
N CYS A 412 -6.41 10.58 8.69
CA CYS A 412 -5.83 9.38 8.10
C CYS A 412 -4.62 9.73 7.23
N VAL A 413 -3.89 8.69 6.84
CA VAL A 413 -2.78 8.76 5.90
C VAL A 413 -3.28 8.11 4.60
N PRO A 414 -3.48 8.87 3.50
CA PRO A 414 -4.06 8.35 2.26
C PRO A 414 -3.13 7.38 1.49
N GLY A 415 -1.89 7.22 1.93
CA GLY A 415 -0.88 6.31 1.40
C GLY A 415 0.50 6.77 1.84
N PHE A 416 1.44 5.85 2.03
CA PHE A 416 2.84 6.17 2.33
C PHE A 416 3.73 5.33 1.42
N THR A 417 4.62 5.99 0.67
CA THR A 417 5.63 5.33 -0.16
C THR A 417 6.99 6.00 -0.02
N ALA A 418 7.94 5.32 0.60
CA ALA A 418 9.34 5.74 0.66
C ALA A 418 10.14 5.15 -0.51
N VAL A 419 10.83 6.01 -1.28
CA VAL A 419 11.62 5.61 -2.45
C VAL A 419 13.10 5.91 -2.23
N PHE A 420 13.89 4.86 -2.02
CA PHE A 420 15.33 4.99 -1.82
C PHE A 420 16.10 4.81 -3.12
N THR A 421 17.08 5.69 -3.32
CA THR A 421 17.95 5.72 -4.51
C THR A 421 19.41 5.76 -4.08
N ASN A 422 20.33 5.78 -5.05
CA ASN A 422 21.76 5.94 -4.80
C ASN A 422 22.17 7.37 -4.41
N LEU A 423 21.23 8.30 -4.22
CA LEU A 423 21.49 9.70 -3.84
C LEU A 423 22.50 10.39 -4.79
N GLY A 424 22.40 10.10 -6.08
CA GLY A 424 23.30 10.63 -7.12
C GLY A 424 24.75 10.12 -7.06
N LYS A 425 25.11 9.26 -6.09
CA LYS A 425 26.46 8.71 -5.97
C LYS A 425 26.69 7.57 -6.97
N ILE A 426 27.90 7.49 -7.50
CA ILE A 426 28.33 6.43 -8.41
C ILE A 426 29.72 5.89 -8.00
N GLY A 427 30.04 4.67 -8.43
CA GLY A 427 31.33 4.03 -8.18
C GLY A 427 31.28 2.99 -7.07
N SER A 428 32.41 2.79 -6.39
CA SER A 428 32.61 1.75 -5.37
C SER A 428 32.12 2.15 -3.99
N GLU A 429 32.05 3.45 -3.69
CA GLU A 429 31.59 3.96 -2.40
C GLU A 429 30.13 4.39 -2.45
N GLY A 430 29.45 4.27 -1.31
CA GLY A 430 28.10 4.81 -1.13
C GLY A 430 28.08 6.31 -0.84
N PRO A 431 26.87 6.90 -0.71
CA PRO A 431 26.68 8.32 -0.42
C PRO A 431 27.23 8.72 0.96
N LYS A 432 27.68 9.96 1.09
CA LYS A 432 28.17 10.51 2.38
C LYS A 432 27.12 11.32 3.14
N SER A 433 26.10 11.80 2.44
CA SER A 433 25.02 12.64 2.97
C SER A 433 23.77 12.55 2.10
N ILE A 434 22.61 12.91 2.64
CA ILE A 434 21.32 12.91 1.91
C ILE A 434 21.16 14.14 1.02
N GLY A 435 21.69 15.30 1.43
CA GLY A 435 21.43 16.56 0.74
C GLY A 435 19.93 16.88 0.72
N CYS A 436 19.40 17.32 -0.42
CA CYS A 436 17.97 17.62 -0.63
C CYS A 436 17.21 16.51 -1.36
N HIS A 437 17.80 15.32 -1.55
CA HIS A 437 17.25 14.28 -2.41
C HIS A 437 15.86 13.76 -2.00
N TYR A 438 15.52 13.83 -0.71
CA TYR A 438 14.22 13.40 -0.17
C TYR A 438 13.32 14.53 0.26
N LYS A 439 13.71 15.78 -0.05
CA LYS A 439 12.86 16.93 0.24
C LYS A 439 11.48 16.73 -0.43
N ASP A 440 10.42 16.99 0.32
CA ASP A 440 9.03 16.90 -0.15
C ASP A 440 8.56 15.49 -0.58
N GLN A 441 9.30 14.44 -0.19
CA GLN A 441 8.87 13.03 -0.35
C GLN A 441 8.37 12.45 0.98
N ASP A 442 7.55 11.40 0.95
CA ASP A 442 6.86 10.87 2.15
C ASP A 442 7.77 10.53 3.34
N HIS A 443 9.06 10.30 3.08
CA HIS A 443 10.09 9.95 4.06
C HIS A 443 11.10 11.08 4.33
N ASP A 444 10.75 12.32 3.98
CA ASP A 444 11.55 13.52 4.27
C ASP A 444 11.78 13.69 5.78
N GLY A 445 13.03 13.94 6.16
CA GLY A 445 13.45 14.05 7.55
C GLY A 445 13.45 12.72 8.34
N GLN A 446 13.12 11.58 7.71
CA GLN A 446 13.09 10.26 8.36
C GLN A 446 14.35 9.42 8.07
N VAL A 447 15.29 9.96 7.28
CA VAL A 447 16.48 9.23 6.83
C VAL A 447 17.74 9.93 7.32
N THR A 448 18.73 9.14 7.74
CA THR A 448 20.12 9.59 7.91
C THR A 448 21.05 8.70 7.08
N VAL A 449 22.31 9.10 6.87
CA VAL A 449 23.29 8.30 6.12
C VAL A 449 24.52 8.02 6.98
N SER A 450 24.93 6.77 7.02
CA SER A 450 26.17 6.32 7.68
C SER A 450 26.90 5.31 6.81
N SER A 451 28.16 5.59 6.47
CA SER A 451 29.01 4.69 5.68
C SER A 451 28.40 4.25 4.34
N GLY A 452 27.66 5.12 3.64
CA GLY A 452 26.98 4.76 2.39
C GLY A 452 25.62 4.09 2.56
N ILE A 453 25.23 3.76 3.79
CA ILE A 453 23.95 3.10 4.09
C ILE A 453 22.97 4.15 4.60
N GLN A 454 21.75 4.11 4.08
CA GLN A 454 20.66 4.98 4.48
C GLN A 454 19.91 4.32 5.64
N LEU A 455 19.78 5.03 6.75
CA LEU A 455 19.11 4.56 7.97
C LEU A 455 17.74 5.24 8.00
N TRP A 456 16.68 4.48 7.73
CA TRP A 456 15.31 4.99 7.72
C TRP A 456 14.58 4.60 9.00
N THR A 457 14.01 5.60 9.66
CA THR A 457 13.16 5.39 10.84
C THR A 457 11.72 5.13 10.39
N VAL A 458 11.19 3.96 10.75
CA VAL A 458 9.83 3.55 10.39
C VAL A 458 8.81 4.50 11.04
N PRO A 459 7.98 5.23 10.27
CA PRO A 459 7.10 6.26 10.82
C PRO A 459 5.87 5.68 11.52
N ARG A 460 5.52 4.41 11.25
CA ARG A 460 4.33 3.76 11.82
C ARG A 460 4.47 2.25 11.93
N THR A 461 3.89 1.67 12.97
CA THR A 461 3.77 0.20 13.07
C THR A 461 2.72 -0.31 12.09
N GLY A 462 3.05 -1.37 11.35
CA GLY A 462 2.08 -2.11 10.54
C GLY A 462 2.74 -2.91 9.42
N LYS A 463 1.95 -3.27 8.42
CA LYS A 463 2.43 -4.08 7.29
C LYS A 463 2.95 -3.17 6.17
N TYR A 464 4.10 -3.54 5.62
CA TYR A 464 4.77 -2.83 4.53
C TYR A 464 5.04 -3.77 3.36
N ARG A 465 4.83 -3.30 2.14
CA ARG A 465 5.31 -3.93 0.91
C ARG A 465 6.65 -3.33 0.54
N ILE A 466 7.68 -4.16 0.44
CA ILE A 466 9.03 -3.73 0.10
C ILE A 466 9.41 -4.33 -1.24
N GLU A 467 9.72 -3.48 -2.21
CA GLU A 467 10.33 -3.82 -3.48
C GLU A 467 11.80 -3.39 -3.49
N VAL A 468 12.68 -4.32 -3.87
CA VAL A 468 14.13 -4.12 -3.92
C VAL A 468 14.64 -4.49 -5.31
N ILE A 469 15.39 -3.58 -5.92
CA ILE A 469 15.99 -3.77 -7.25
C ILE A 469 17.51 -3.70 -7.11
N GLY A 470 18.22 -4.74 -7.56
CA GLY A 470 19.69 -4.79 -7.62
C GLY A 470 20.23 -3.98 -8.81
N ALA A 471 21.48 -3.54 -8.74
CA ALA A 471 22.07 -2.74 -9.81
C ALA A 471 22.50 -3.57 -11.01
N SER A 472 22.55 -2.94 -12.18
CA SER A 472 23.14 -3.55 -13.38
C SER A 472 24.67 -3.60 -13.33
N GLY A 473 25.25 -4.59 -13.99
CA GLY A 473 26.69 -4.66 -14.25
C GLY A 473 27.16 -3.63 -15.27
N GLY A 474 28.47 -3.39 -15.29
CA GLY A 474 29.11 -2.60 -16.33
C GLY A 474 29.32 -3.41 -17.62
N TYR A 475 29.66 -2.71 -18.70
CA TYR A 475 30.04 -3.33 -19.97
C TYR A 475 31.34 -2.72 -20.51
N SER A 476 32.10 -3.49 -21.30
CA SER A 476 33.27 -3.01 -22.02
C SER A 476 32.90 -2.32 -23.34
N GLU A 477 33.71 -1.36 -23.81
CA GLU A 477 33.51 -0.74 -25.13
C GLU A 477 33.46 -1.75 -26.28
N ASP A 478 34.23 -2.84 -26.17
CA ASP A 478 34.34 -3.87 -27.20
C ASP A 478 33.09 -4.78 -27.26
N SER A 479 32.22 -4.76 -26.24
CA SER A 479 30.98 -5.55 -26.24
C SER A 479 29.97 -5.02 -27.26
N PHE A 480 29.33 -5.91 -28.03
CA PHE A 480 28.21 -5.51 -28.91
C PHE A 480 27.00 -5.05 -28.08
N ILE A 481 26.67 -5.78 -27.02
CA ILE A 481 25.65 -5.34 -26.07
C ILE A 481 26.19 -4.25 -25.14
N LYS A 482 25.50 -3.11 -25.08
CA LYS A 482 25.85 -1.96 -24.24
C LYS A 482 25.12 -1.98 -22.89
N SER A 483 24.96 -3.18 -22.33
CA SER A 483 24.38 -3.44 -21.01
C SER A 483 25.13 -4.59 -20.35
N GLY A 484 25.45 -4.48 -19.06
CA GLY A 484 26.02 -5.60 -18.31
C GLY A 484 24.97 -6.64 -17.91
N GLY A 485 25.34 -7.51 -16.98
CA GLY A 485 24.40 -8.37 -16.29
C GLY A 485 23.27 -7.55 -15.65
N ARG A 486 22.04 -8.08 -15.71
CA ARG A 486 20.85 -7.43 -15.18
C ARG A 486 20.71 -7.70 -13.69
N GLY A 487 20.36 -6.69 -12.90
CA GLY A 487 20.06 -6.86 -11.48
C GLY A 487 18.69 -7.53 -11.25
N ALA A 488 18.49 -8.19 -10.11
CA ALA A 488 17.23 -8.83 -9.75
C ALA A 488 16.22 -7.83 -9.20
N ARG A 489 14.94 -8.21 -9.19
CA ARG A 489 13.85 -7.51 -8.49
C ARG A 489 13.19 -8.47 -7.51
N MET A 490 13.10 -8.07 -6.25
CA MET A 490 12.54 -8.87 -5.17
C MET A 490 11.43 -8.08 -4.50
N ILE A 491 10.28 -8.69 -4.24
CA ILE A 491 9.16 -8.03 -3.55
C ILE A 491 8.64 -8.94 -2.45
N GLY A 492 8.32 -8.37 -1.29
CA GLY A 492 7.68 -9.10 -0.20
C GLY A 492 6.94 -8.18 0.77
N ASN A 493 6.07 -8.76 1.59
CA ASN A 493 5.35 -8.08 2.65
C ASN A 493 5.98 -8.38 4.01
N PHE A 494 6.17 -7.35 4.83
CA PHE A 494 6.87 -7.38 6.12
C PHE A 494 6.10 -6.59 7.18
N ASN A 495 6.15 -7.04 8.43
CA ASN A 495 5.65 -6.24 9.55
C ASN A 495 6.80 -5.43 10.13
N LEU A 496 6.67 -4.09 10.12
CA LEU A 496 7.65 -3.18 10.72
C LEU A 496 7.02 -2.48 11.92
N THR A 497 7.85 -2.15 12.90
CA THR A 497 7.42 -1.42 14.09
C THR A 497 7.84 0.03 14.01
N LYS A 498 6.99 0.94 14.49
CA LYS A 498 7.33 2.36 14.62
C LYS A 498 8.67 2.52 15.33
N ASP A 499 9.46 3.50 14.88
CA ASP A 499 10.76 3.87 15.42
C ASP A 499 11.86 2.80 15.22
N GLU A 500 11.54 1.68 14.56
CA GLU A 500 12.53 0.75 14.07
C GLU A 500 13.43 1.41 13.01
N ILE A 501 14.74 1.18 13.10
CA ILE A 501 15.70 1.64 12.11
C ILE A 501 15.93 0.54 11.07
N ILE A 502 15.60 0.84 9.83
CA ILE A 502 15.84 -0.02 8.67
C ILE A 502 17.04 0.50 7.89
N HIS A 503 18.02 -0.39 7.70
CA HIS A 503 19.21 -0.13 6.90
C HIS A 503 18.93 -0.41 5.43
N VAL A 504 19.02 0.63 4.60
CA VAL A 504 18.83 0.58 3.15
C VAL A 504 20.16 0.87 2.45
N LEU A 505 20.74 -0.14 1.82
CA LEU A 505 21.91 0.00 0.94
C LEU A 505 21.43 -0.11 -0.50
N VAL A 506 21.57 0.97 -1.28
CA VAL A 506 21.20 0.98 -2.68
C VAL A 506 22.38 0.65 -3.57
N GLY A 507 22.30 -0.47 -4.29
CA GLY A 507 23.37 -0.94 -5.16
C GLY A 507 23.68 0.08 -6.26
N GLN A 508 24.95 0.27 -6.59
CA GLN A 508 25.40 1.12 -7.67
C GLN A 508 25.81 0.28 -8.88
N LYS A 509 25.70 0.90 -10.05
CA LYS A 509 25.97 0.23 -11.32
C LYS A 509 27.47 -0.01 -11.46
N GLY A 510 27.82 -1.17 -12.02
CA GLY A 510 29.20 -1.47 -12.37
C GLY A 510 29.77 -0.45 -13.37
N GLY A 511 31.00 -0.01 -13.13
CA GLY A 511 31.70 0.95 -13.97
C GLY A 511 32.01 0.36 -15.36
N LYS A 512 31.85 1.21 -16.38
CA LYS A 512 32.17 0.89 -17.78
C LYS A 512 33.68 0.69 -17.97
N GLY A 513 34.04 -0.29 -18.81
CA GLY A 513 35.39 -0.47 -19.33
C GLY A 513 35.73 0.60 -20.37
N THR A 514 36.95 1.14 -20.34
CA THR A 514 37.46 2.15 -21.31
C THR A 514 38.42 1.50 -22.31
N SER A 515 38.84 2.19 -23.38
CA SER A 515 39.76 1.65 -24.41
C SER A 515 41.03 0.97 -23.87
N ASN A 516 41.58 1.45 -22.75
CA ASN A 516 42.76 0.88 -22.09
C ASN A 516 42.45 -0.30 -21.13
N LEU A 517 41.18 -0.54 -20.81
CA LEU A 517 40.67 -1.58 -19.91
C LEU A 517 39.49 -2.30 -20.58
N LYS A 518 39.78 -3.39 -21.29
CA LYS A 518 38.81 -4.20 -22.05
C LYS A 518 37.90 -5.06 -21.15
N THR A 519 37.41 -4.53 -20.04
CA THR A 519 36.56 -5.25 -19.09
C THR A 519 35.79 -4.27 -18.20
N ALA A 520 34.77 -4.74 -17.49
CA ALA A 520 33.88 -3.92 -16.68
C ALA A 520 33.63 -4.51 -15.28
N GLY A 521 33.21 -3.64 -14.35
CA GLY A 521 32.91 -4.05 -12.97
C GLY A 521 31.50 -4.63 -12.82
N GLY A 522 31.29 -5.39 -11.75
CA GLY A 522 29.97 -5.88 -11.36
C GLY A 522 29.12 -4.79 -10.71
N GLY A 523 27.81 -4.91 -10.87
CA GLY A 523 26.81 -4.10 -10.15
C GLY A 523 26.69 -4.56 -8.70
N GLY A 524 26.43 -3.62 -7.80
CA GLY A 524 26.19 -3.96 -6.40
C GLY A 524 24.78 -4.49 -6.15
N GLY A 525 24.67 -5.31 -5.11
CA GLY A 525 23.40 -5.71 -4.55
C GLY A 525 22.71 -4.55 -3.82
N THR A 526 21.41 -4.66 -3.68
CA THR A 526 20.58 -3.71 -2.91
C THR A 526 20.02 -4.44 -1.70
N PHE A 527 20.15 -3.86 -0.52
CA PHE A 527 19.89 -4.52 0.76
C PHE A 527 18.90 -3.72 1.59
N VAL A 528 17.91 -4.41 2.16
CA VAL A 528 17.02 -3.90 3.20
C VAL A 528 17.13 -4.83 4.40
N VAL A 529 17.67 -4.31 5.50
CA VAL A 529 18.13 -5.09 6.66
C VAL A 529 17.74 -4.37 7.94
N ARG A 530 17.38 -5.11 8.98
CA ARG A 530 17.16 -4.54 10.32
C ARG A 530 18.50 -4.24 11.01
N GLU A 531 18.48 -3.39 12.04
CA GLU A 531 19.68 -2.97 12.77
C GLU A 531 20.51 -4.14 13.35
N ASN A 532 19.86 -5.24 13.75
CA ASN A 532 20.49 -6.46 14.25
C ASN A 532 21.09 -7.38 13.15
N ASN A 533 21.31 -6.85 11.94
CA ASN A 533 21.74 -7.59 10.76
C ASN A 533 20.78 -8.71 10.31
N ASN A 534 19.52 -8.66 10.73
CA ASN A 534 18.50 -9.56 10.21
C ASN A 534 18.05 -9.06 8.82
N SER A 535 18.38 -9.83 7.78
CA SER A 535 18.01 -9.51 6.40
C SER A 535 16.49 -9.61 6.23
N LEU A 536 15.87 -8.56 5.68
CA LEU A 536 14.47 -8.63 5.25
C LEU A 536 14.40 -9.10 3.79
N ILE A 537 15.06 -8.34 2.92
CA ILE A 537 15.01 -8.56 1.48
C ILE A 537 16.23 -7.93 0.80
N ILE A 538 16.82 -8.68 -0.13
CA ILE A 538 18.07 -8.32 -0.82
C ILE A 538 17.93 -8.73 -2.28
N ALA A 539 18.24 -7.82 -3.19
CA ALA A 539 18.29 -8.11 -4.63
C ALA A 539 19.74 -8.12 -5.11
N GLY A 540 20.14 -9.20 -5.78
CA GLY A 540 21.47 -9.34 -6.37
C GLY A 540 21.71 -8.34 -7.51
N GLY A 541 22.94 -7.85 -7.61
CA GLY A 541 23.43 -7.05 -8.73
C GLY A 541 23.94 -7.94 -9.87
N GLY A 542 23.90 -7.42 -11.10
CA GLY A 542 24.40 -8.13 -12.27
C GLY A 542 25.92 -8.11 -12.38
N GLY A 543 26.51 -9.13 -12.99
CA GLY A 543 27.94 -9.19 -13.28
C GLY A 543 28.35 -8.26 -14.43
N GLY A 544 29.61 -7.83 -14.43
CA GLY A 544 30.20 -7.10 -15.54
C GLY A 544 30.40 -8.00 -16.75
N ILE A 545 30.44 -7.43 -17.96
CA ILE A 545 30.65 -8.17 -19.20
C ILE A 545 31.87 -7.68 -19.98
N LYS A 546 32.46 -8.60 -20.76
CA LYS A 546 33.58 -8.36 -21.66
C LYS A 546 33.33 -9.02 -23.01
N ASN A 547 33.37 -8.20 -24.07
CA ASN A 547 33.27 -8.62 -25.48
C ASN A 547 32.07 -9.53 -25.80
N ILE A 548 30.99 -9.46 -25.02
CA ILE A 548 29.82 -10.33 -25.20
C ILE A 548 28.92 -9.78 -26.33
N SER A 549 28.42 -10.70 -27.17
CA SER A 549 27.48 -10.41 -28.28
C SER A 549 26.01 -10.49 -27.88
N GLU A 550 25.65 -11.33 -26.91
CA GLU A 550 24.27 -11.57 -26.47
C GLU A 550 24.17 -11.73 -24.95
N GLN A 551 23.04 -11.36 -24.36
CA GLN A 551 22.88 -11.46 -22.89
C GLN A 551 22.97 -12.92 -22.44
N HIS A 552 23.85 -13.20 -21.47
CA HIS A 552 24.00 -14.54 -20.91
C HIS A 552 23.39 -14.62 -19.50
N PRO A 553 22.49 -15.59 -19.21
CA PRO A 553 21.79 -15.69 -17.91
C PRO A 553 22.73 -15.79 -16.71
N GLY A 554 23.90 -16.41 -16.89
CA GLY A 554 24.92 -16.50 -15.84
C GLY A 554 25.47 -15.13 -15.39
N CYS A 555 25.40 -14.10 -16.23
CA CYS A 555 25.81 -12.75 -15.87
C CYS A 555 24.72 -12.00 -15.08
N ASP A 556 23.47 -12.40 -15.25
CA ASP A 556 22.35 -11.76 -14.58
C ASP A 556 22.28 -12.21 -13.11
N ALA A 557 21.71 -11.37 -12.26
CA ALA A 557 21.49 -11.69 -10.86
C ALA A 557 20.47 -12.83 -10.70
N SER A 558 20.71 -13.66 -9.69
CA SER A 558 19.85 -14.78 -9.32
C SER A 558 18.79 -14.34 -8.32
N ILE A 559 17.57 -14.87 -8.43
CA ILE A 559 16.53 -14.75 -7.40
C ILE A 559 16.75 -15.71 -6.23
N ASN A 560 17.64 -16.69 -6.38
CA ASN A 560 18.01 -17.62 -5.32
C ASN A 560 19.14 -17.04 -4.46
N THR A 561 19.36 -17.65 -3.30
CA THR A 561 20.41 -17.26 -2.36
C THR A 561 21.82 -17.46 -2.89
N THR A 562 22.02 -18.27 -3.93
CA THR A 562 23.32 -18.53 -4.55
C THR A 562 23.61 -17.54 -5.67
N GLY A 563 24.82 -17.01 -5.70
CA GLY A 563 25.34 -16.23 -6.83
C GLY A 563 25.64 -17.12 -8.04
N ASN A 564 25.61 -16.54 -9.21
CA ASN A 564 25.90 -17.24 -10.47
C ASN A 564 27.41 -17.33 -10.73
N GLY A 565 27.79 -18.29 -11.57
CA GLY A 565 29.18 -18.54 -11.99
C GLY A 565 29.66 -17.68 -13.16
N GLY A 566 28.78 -16.88 -13.78
CA GLY A 566 29.11 -16.09 -14.97
C GLY A 566 29.14 -16.91 -16.26
N TYR A 567 29.84 -16.38 -17.26
CA TYR A 567 30.15 -17.06 -18.52
C TYR A 567 31.67 -17.21 -18.57
N ASN A 568 32.15 -18.33 -18.03
CA ASN A 568 33.56 -18.62 -17.76
C ASN A 568 33.92 -20.03 -18.26
N LEU A 569 35.18 -20.23 -18.66
CA LEU A 569 35.75 -21.55 -18.98
C LEU A 569 37.03 -21.77 -18.16
N PRO A 570 37.08 -22.76 -17.24
CA PRO A 570 35.96 -23.57 -16.75
C PRO A 570 34.91 -22.71 -16.03
N LEU A 571 33.65 -23.19 -16.00
CA LEU A 571 32.55 -22.51 -15.31
C LEU A 571 32.90 -22.35 -13.83
N GLY A 572 32.92 -21.10 -13.38
CA GLY A 572 33.12 -20.79 -11.97
C GLY A 572 31.86 -21.04 -11.15
N SER A 573 31.99 -20.90 -9.83
CA SER A 573 30.86 -20.99 -8.90
C SER A 573 30.75 -19.69 -8.12
N GLY A 574 29.58 -19.04 -8.20
CA GLY A 574 29.28 -17.93 -7.31
C GLY A 574 29.27 -18.35 -5.84
N GLY A 575 29.17 -17.36 -4.96
CA GLY A 575 29.05 -17.56 -3.53
C GLY A 575 27.73 -18.24 -3.17
N SER A 576 27.71 -18.86 -2.00
CA SER A 576 26.54 -19.52 -1.41
C SER A 576 26.43 -19.21 0.07
N ASN A 577 25.23 -19.41 0.64
CA ASN A 577 24.96 -19.22 2.06
C ASN A 577 25.38 -17.84 2.59
N GLY A 578 25.21 -16.80 1.77
CA GLY A 578 25.53 -15.43 2.14
C GLY A 578 26.99 -15.04 1.94
N ASN A 579 27.83 -15.91 1.36
CA ASN A 579 29.25 -15.65 1.16
C ASN A 579 29.55 -14.92 -0.16
N GLY A 580 30.69 -14.24 -0.20
CA GLY A 580 31.22 -13.63 -1.42
C GLY A 580 31.54 -14.66 -2.51
N GLY A 581 31.57 -14.19 -3.75
CA GLY A 581 31.91 -14.99 -4.93
C GLY A 581 33.41 -15.27 -5.06
N ASN A 582 33.75 -16.26 -5.85
CA ASN A 582 35.14 -16.61 -6.14
C ASN A 582 35.78 -15.66 -7.18
N ALA A 583 37.06 -15.88 -7.45
CA ALA A 583 37.80 -15.28 -8.55
C ALA A 583 38.55 -16.42 -9.25
N SER A 584 38.27 -16.63 -10.53
CA SER A 584 38.55 -17.87 -11.25
C SER A 584 40.04 -18.10 -11.59
N THR A 585 40.86 -17.06 -11.78
CA THR A 585 42.26 -17.20 -12.26
C THR A 585 43.16 -16.02 -11.86
N GLU A 586 44.46 -16.09 -12.20
CA GLU A 586 45.47 -15.06 -11.91
C GLU A 586 45.09 -13.66 -12.39
N TYR A 587 44.41 -13.52 -13.53
CA TYR A 587 44.00 -12.23 -14.10
C TYR A 587 42.46 -12.11 -14.27
N SER A 588 41.70 -12.84 -13.45
CA SER A 588 40.24 -12.75 -13.46
C SER A 588 39.73 -11.44 -12.86
N GLY A 589 38.45 -11.15 -13.08
CA GLY A 589 37.73 -10.16 -12.29
C GLY A 589 37.66 -10.54 -10.82
N GLY A 590 37.42 -9.56 -9.96
CA GLY A 590 37.10 -9.80 -8.56
C GLY A 590 35.70 -10.39 -8.41
N GLY A 591 35.52 -11.29 -7.45
CA GLY A 591 34.21 -11.79 -7.07
C GLY A 591 33.36 -10.71 -6.40
N GLY A 592 32.04 -10.85 -6.47
CA GLY A 592 31.11 -10.00 -5.72
C GLY A 592 31.17 -10.28 -4.22
N GLY A 593 30.87 -9.27 -3.40
CA GLY A 593 30.64 -9.42 -1.97
C GLY A 593 29.28 -10.06 -1.69
N GLY A 594 29.23 -10.89 -0.65
CA GLY A 594 27.99 -11.44 -0.10
C GLY A 594 27.50 -10.64 1.10
N PHE A 595 26.54 -11.19 1.83
CA PHE A 595 26.07 -10.60 3.08
C PHE A 595 27.14 -10.71 4.17
N TYR A 596 27.70 -11.90 4.39
CA TYR A 596 28.61 -12.20 5.49
C TYR A 596 30.09 -11.92 5.17
N SER A 597 30.50 -12.10 3.92
CA SER A 597 31.92 -12.08 3.54
C SER A 597 32.19 -11.36 2.22
N ASN A 598 33.43 -10.88 2.10
CA ASN A 598 33.95 -10.24 0.89
C ASN A 598 34.07 -11.26 -0.25
N GLY A 599 33.96 -10.78 -1.49
CA GLY A 599 34.34 -11.53 -2.67
C GLY A 599 35.86 -11.74 -2.74
N LYS A 600 36.28 -12.83 -3.38
CA LYS A 600 37.71 -13.10 -3.58
C LYS A 600 38.31 -12.12 -4.58
N SER A 601 39.57 -11.76 -4.34
CA SER A 601 40.41 -11.06 -5.32
C SER A 601 41.17 -12.08 -6.15
N ALA A 602 41.53 -11.72 -7.39
CA ALA A 602 42.41 -12.53 -8.22
C ALA A 602 43.80 -12.62 -7.58
N SER A 603 44.54 -13.72 -7.80
CA SER A 603 45.84 -13.94 -7.17
C SER A 603 46.91 -12.93 -7.58
N SER A 604 46.85 -12.36 -8.79
CA SER A 604 47.72 -11.25 -9.20
C SER A 604 47.41 -9.93 -8.49
N GLY A 605 46.25 -9.83 -7.82
CA GLY A 605 45.72 -8.58 -7.28
C GLY A 605 45.09 -7.65 -8.32
N SER A 606 45.02 -8.04 -9.60
CA SER A 606 44.39 -7.23 -10.66
C SER A 606 42.87 -7.20 -10.55
N GLY A 607 42.23 -8.32 -10.20
CA GLY A 607 40.81 -8.39 -9.86
C GLY A 607 40.60 -8.12 -8.37
N ARG A 608 39.77 -7.15 -8.02
CA ARG A 608 39.52 -6.74 -6.63
C ARG A 608 38.13 -7.16 -6.20
N GLY A 609 38.05 -8.06 -5.22
CA GLY A 609 36.77 -8.53 -4.70
C GLY A 609 35.99 -7.41 -4.02
N GLY A 610 34.66 -7.39 -4.21
CA GLY A 610 33.78 -6.46 -3.51
C GLY A 610 33.66 -6.81 -2.02
N LYS A 611 33.47 -5.81 -1.17
CA LYS A 611 33.23 -6.02 0.26
C LYS A 611 31.81 -6.53 0.50
N GLY A 612 31.65 -7.39 1.50
CA GLY A 612 30.33 -7.87 1.91
C GLY A 612 29.52 -6.79 2.63
N TYR A 613 28.21 -7.00 2.79
CA TYR A 613 27.32 -6.06 3.48
C TYR A 613 27.81 -5.74 4.90
N LEU A 614 28.19 -6.76 5.68
CA LEU A 614 28.73 -6.57 7.03
C LEU A 614 30.09 -5.83 7.03
N GLN A 615 30.76 -5.74 5.89
CA GLN A 615 31.95 -4.93 5.66
C GLN A 615 31.63 -3.63 4.89
N ARG A 616 30.41 -3.11 5.08
CA ARG A 616 29.89 -1.86 4.50
C ARG A 616 29.61 -1.87 3.00
N GLY A 617 29.69 -3.03 2.34
CA GLY A 617 29.26 -3.22 0.96
C GLY A 617 30.05 -2.39 -0.07
N GLU A 618 31.27 -1.95 0.24
CA GLU A 618 32.10 -1.24 -0.73
C GLU A 618 32.34 -2.09 -1.99
N GLY A 619 32.20 -1.48 -3.17
CA GLY A 619 32.54 -2.12 -4.43
C GLY A 619 34.03 -2.43 -4.50
N GLY A 620 34.39 -3.45 -5.27
CA GLY A 620 35.78 -3.78 -5.58
C GLY A 620 36.49 -2.58 -6.19
N GLU A 621 37.70 -2.34 -5.72
CA GLU A 621 38.46 -1.16 -6.06
C GLU A 621 38.64 -1.02 -7.58
N ALA A 622 38.29 0.16 -8.09
CA ALA A 622 38.18 0.52 -9.50
C ALA A 622 37.07 -0.23 -10.27
N LYS A 623 35.99 0.52 -10.59
CA LYS A 623 34.82 0.12 -11.40
C LYS A 623 33.83 -0.86 -10.74
N GLY A 624 34.10 -1.46 -9.57
CA GLY A 624 33.06 -2.20 -8.84
C GLY A 624 31.96 -1.27 -8.33
N GLY A 625 30.69 -1.67 -8.45
CA GLY A 625 29.56 -0.92 -7.90
C GLY A 625 29.43 -1.11 -6.38
N PHE A 626 29.18 -0.02 -5.65
CA PHE A 626 28.76 -0.08 -4.23
C PHE A 626 27.56 -1.02 -4.05
N GLY A 627 27.52 -1.76 -2.94
CA GLY A 627 26.72 -2.97 -2.79
C GLY A 627 27.52 -4.25 -3.08
N GLY A 628 28.85 -4.18 -3.04
CA GLY A 628 29.74 -5.33 -3.15
C GLY A 628 30.02 -5.81 -4.59
N GLY A 629 29.78 -5.02 -5.63
CA GLY A 629 30.15 -5.40 -6.99
C GLY A 629 31.67 -5.54 -7.14
N GLY A 630 32.15 -6.63 -7.73
CA GLY A 630 33.57 -6.88 -7.98
C GLY A 630 34.19 -5.87 -8.96
N GLY A 631 35.45 -5.52 -8.71
CA GLY A 631 36.19 -4.49 -9.42
C GLY A 631 37.46 -4.99 -10.11
N LEU A 632 38.22 -4.04 -10.66
CA LEU A 632 39.38 -4.31 -11.51
C LEU A 632 40.41 -3.16 -11.50
N ARG A 633 41.69 -3.52 -11.45
CA ARG A 633 42.84 -2.62 -11.61
C ARG A 633 43.60 -2.91 -12.92
N GLY A 634 44.60 -2.08 -13.22
CA GLY A 634 45.47 -2.24 -14.39
C GLY A 634 46.05 -3.66 -14.51
N GLY A 635 46.03 -4.21 -15.73
CA GLY A 635 46.43 -5.60 -16.01
C GLY A 635 45.31 -6.64 -15.88
N ASN A 636 44.15 -6.29 -15.31
CA ASN A 636 42.99 -7.20 -15.28
C ASN A 636 42.40 -7.41 -16.68
N ARG A 637 42.00 -8.65 -16.95
CA ARG A 637 41.40 -9.09 -18.22
C ARG A 637 40.02 -9.74 -18.05
N GLY A 638 39.55 -9.98 -16.83
CA GLY A 638 38.22 -10.55 -16.55
C GLY A 638 37.24 -9.53 -15.96
N ALA A 639 35.93 -9.82 -16.05
CA ALA A 639 34.86 -8.92 -15.60
C ALA A 639 34.45 -9.16 -14.14
N GLY A 640 34.02 -8.11 -13.43
CA GLY A 640 33.68 -8.21 -12.01
C GLY A 640 32.36 -8.95 -11.74
N GLY A 641 32.31 -9.76 -10.68
CA GLY A 641 31.07 -10.42 -10.22
C GLY A 641 30.10 -9.43 -9.55
N GLY A 642 28.79 -9.69 -9.66
CA GLY A 642 27.76 -8.88 -9.02
C GLY A 642 27.69 -9.10 -7.50
N GLY A 643 27.44 -8.05 -6.72
CA GLY A 643 27.21 -8.17 -5.28
C GLY A 643 25.79 -8.64 -4.95
N GLY A 644 25.52 -9.11 -3.73
CA GLY A 644 24.18 -9.57 -3.35
C GLY A 644 24.14 -10.25 -1.99
N TYR A 645 23.09 -11.04 -1.73
CA TYR A 645 23.05 -11.92 -0.56
C TYR A 645 24.24 -12.86 -0.59
N SER A 646 24.49 -13.51 -1.73
CA SER A 646 25.79 -14.11 -2.03
C SER A 646 26.40 -13.42 -3.24
N GLY A 647 27.73 -13.32 -3.29
CA GLY A 647 28.40 -12.67 -4.41
C GLY A 647 28.45 -13.55 -5.66
N GLY A 648 28.42 -12.96 -6.85
CA GLY A 648 28.67 -13.65 -8.11
C GLY A 648 30.17 -13.88 -8.36
N ASP A 649 30.51 -14.88 -9.16
CA ASP A 649 31.90 -15.21 -9.48
C ASP A 649 32.59 -14.14 -10.33
N GLY A 650 33.91 -13.99 -10.16
CA GLY A 650 34.73 -13.15 -11.02
C GLY A 650 34.91 -13.77 -12.41
N GLY A 651 34.68 -12.98 -13.45
CA GLY A 651 34.85 -13.38 -14.85
C GLY A 651 36.28 -13.80 -15.16
N ALA A 652 36.45 -14.87 -15.93
CA ALA A 652 37.74 -15.44 -16.30
C ALA A 652 38.56 -14.50 -17.20
N ASN A 653 39.86 -14.76 -17.31
CA ASN A 653 40.74 -14.10 -18.27
C ASN A 653 40.55 -14.67 -19.68
N GLU A 654 39.34 -14.55 -20.21
CA GLU A 654 38.97 -15.02 -21.54
C GLU A 654 38.55 -13.86 -22.43
N GLU A 655 38.65 -14.03 -23.74
CA GLU A 655 38.25 -13.01 -24.71
C GLU A 655 36.76 -12.65 -24.56
N PHE A 656 35.92 -13.67 -24.39
CA PHE A 656 34.48 -13.58 -24.15
C PHE A 656 34.20 -14.04 -22.73
N SER A 657 33.80 -13.13 -21.84
CA SER A 657 33.50 -13.52 -20.46
C SER A 657 32.55 -12.55 -19.77
N CYS A 658 31.90 -13.04 -18.73
CA CYS A 658 31.25 -12.19 -17.75
C CYS A 658 31.44 -12.70 -16.34
N GLY A 659 31.44 -11.74 -15.40
CA GLY A 659 31.25 -12.08 -14.00
C GLY A 659 29.85 -12.62 -13.77
N GLY A 660 29.70 -13.48 -12.76
CA GLY A 660 28.40 -13.96 -12.35
C GLY A 660 27.57 -12.87 -11.69
N GLY A 661 26.25 -12.91 -11.84
CA GLY A 661 25.36 -12.07 -11.03
C GLY A 661 25.26 -12.55 -9.58
N GLY A 662 24.99 -11.64 -8.66
CA GLY A 662 24.81 -11.93 -7.24
C GLY A 662 23.51 -12.70 -6.95
N GLY A 663 23.48 -13.41 -5.83
CA GLY A 663 22.29 -14.06 -5.27
C GLY A 663 21.40 -13.06 -4.52
N SER A 664 20.12 -13.41 -4.39
CA SER A 664 19.09 -12.61 -3.71
C SER A 664 18.55 -13.32 -2.47
N PHE A 665 17.81 -12.60 -1.63
CA PHE A 665 17.17 -13.13 -0.44
C PHE A 665 15.83 -12.42 -0.19
N ASN A 666 14.82 -13.16 0.28
CA ASN A 666 13.52 -12.58 0.62
C ASN A 666 12.86 -13.43 1.71
N SER A 667 12.72 -12.89 2.92
CA SER A 667 12.01 -13.54 4.03
C SER A 667 10.55 -13.09 4.16
N GLY A 668 10.07 -12.28 3.22
CA GLY A 668 8.72 -11.72 3.25
C GLY A 668 7.65 -12.71 2.80
N THR A 669 6.40 -12.36 3.08
CA THR A 669 5.22 -13.07 2.54
C THR A 669 4.78 -12.44 1.21
N ASN A 670 3.91 -13.11 0.45
CA ASN A 670 3.39 -12.62 -0.84
C ASN A 670 4.52 -12.19 -1.81
N GLN A 671 5.46 -13.11 -2.02
CA GLN A 671 6.67 -12.81 -2.78
C GLN A 671 6.41 -12.71 -4.28
N GLN A 672 7.01 -11.72 -4.93
CA GLN A 672 7.10 -11.61 -6.38
C GLN A 672 8.55 -11.33 -6.74
N ASN A 673 9.26 -12.37 -7.16
CA ASN A 673 10.70 -12.30 -7.42
C ASN A 673 10.94 -12.51 -8.91
N GLU A 674 11.68 -11.60 -9.51
CA GLU A 674 11.98 -11.58 -10.93
C GLU A 674 13.49 -11.47 -11.12
N CYS A 675 14.06 -12.49 -11.76
CA CYS A 675 15.46 -12.43 -12.14
C CYS A 675 15.62 -11.42 -13.28
N CYS A 676 16.79 -10.80 -13.36
CA CYS A 676 17.21 -10.13 -14.60
C CYS A 676 16.35 -8.92 -15.02
N PHE A 677 15.87 -8.14 -14.05
CA PHE A 677 14.97 -6.99 -14.23
C PHE A 677 15.71 -5.70 -14.64
N ASN A 678 16.73 -5.30 -13.88
CA ASN A 678 17.35 -3.98 -14.05
C ASN A 678 18.52 -4.01 -15.03
N ARG A 679 18.29 -3.51 -16.26
CA ARG A 679 19.26 -3.58 -17.36
C ARG A 679 20.28 -2.44 -17.39
N TYR A 680 19.93 -1.25 -16.93
CA TYR A 680 20.73 -0.05 -17.21
C TYR A 680 21.09 0.78 -15.99
N GLY A 681 20.40 0.60 -14.87
CA GLY A 681 20.42 1.53 -13.75
C GLY A 681 21.18 1.06 -12.53
N HIS A 682 21.20 1.96 -11.55
CA HIS A 682 21.45 1.66 -10.15
C HIS A 682 20.28 0.85 -9.56
N GLY A 683 20.48 0.32 -8.38
CA GLY A 683 19.41 -0.26 -7.60
C GLY A 683 18.40 0.78 -7.14
N ARG A 684 17.31 0.29 -6.55
CA ARG A 684 16.23 1.11 -5.99
C ARG A 684 15.52 0.32 -4.91
N VAL A 685 14.99 1.00 -3.89
CA VAL A 685 14.06 0.38 -2.93
C VAL A 685 12.79 1.22 -2.89
N ILE A 686 11.64 0.55 -2.87
CA ILE A 686 10.33 1.18 -2.68
C ILE A 686 9.68 0.48 -1.49
N ILE A 687 9.27 1.26 -0.48
CA ILE A 687 8.61 0.77 0.73
C ILE A 687 7.23 1.43 0.83
N THR A 688 6.18 0.64 0.67
CA THR A 688 4.79 1.11 0.69
C THR A 688 4.07 0.58 1.93
N PHE A 689 3.41 1.46 2.69
CA PHE A 689 2.58 1.05 3.83
C PHE A 689 1.25 0.44 3.36
N LEU A 690 0.86 -0.71 3.89
CA LEU A 690 -0.33 -1.47 3.50
C LEU A 690 -1.48 -1.44 4.52
N GLN A 691 -1.29 -0.76 5.67
CA GLN A 691 -2.13 -0.80 6.89
C GLN A 691 -1.74 -1.88 7.91
#